data_AF-A0A9Q6IAV2-F1
#
_entry.id   AF-A0A9Q6IAV2-F1
#
_cell.length_a   1.000
_cell.length_b   1.000
_cell.length_c   1.000
_cell.angle_alpha   90.00
_cell.angle_beta   90.00
_cell.angle_gamma   90.00
#
_symmetry.space_group_name_H-M   'P 1'
#
loop_
_entity.id
_entity.type
_entity.pdbx_description
1 polymer ?
#
loop_
_entity_poly.entity_id
_entity_poly.type
_entity_poly.pdbx_seq_one_letter_code
_entity_poly.pdbx_strand_id
1 'polypeptide(L)'
;MINRIPKFHEVIELFYERAVFKRSKEPLPRQGQSLEQRQKREAAMLDVVTRRITGGTDDPLLTPVLGNVREIHKHLGVVALFPDKDVGAAHLYFWLIVWPQLEQMFEDALENEQASIPLRYLARCHECYGDRLFGDPVATREAILASLEASLLQVAQGLKIPQQRALVAVLQFLRCLGRLIRHDSFPARTSVDAPLKALELALGRPLKKAQAVIQQLEQLLEGAKVLHAAGRWSLPEPRPVLPDELHEVHRNLYRQARRDARVGGRLPSLQFGTLVSLFKARIKHVEPGDFLSQHARQVGRSKATRSLIEHNAGQFHAYVLLEQIKSDLDVGRRLQRVENSVQVLVRRYGADREHWLALFQDMPLSLFLLNAIFSSSLTLIQRLLGEEAFAKAALALRPLVEAAQTEGPQREQLLAVAAQQQIKALKMLLDTYHAQHHLGWLAMELLAFVYAFKYKYDPGFQPHATDKLEAILDDCVDQRDIRHRIAYETQFGRCTRTLSPMGTDVALIMIHQYNRYILAHCEHPLEYLCNPLQRLSELLQAALSAASAEGEIEAAILKRCINAAFGTGKDKSVMRIGGLRPYECLRDVRFYLSALHLAPLETLNPGVFRYLALPDALQRLVLQWLSPARYAEDLRRQHSQSPELQGNGF
;
A
#
# COMPACT_ATOMS: atom_id res chain seq x y z
N MET A 1 9.30 21.98 -3.16
CA MET A 1 10.11 20.82 -2.74
C MET A 1 9.19 19.85 -2.03
N ILE A 2 9.22 18.58 -2.38
CA ILE A 2 8.31 17.59 -1.79
C ILE A 2 9.02 16.94 -0.59
N ASN A 3 8.67 17.36 0.62
CA ASN A 3 9.13 16.77 1.89
C ASN A 3 8.32 15.51 2.20
N ARG A 4 8.37 14.50 1.32
CA ARG A 4 7.64 13.24 1.51
C ARG A 4 8.48 12.04 1.15
N ILE A 5 8.16 10.91 1.78
CA ILE A 5 8.71 9.62 1.41
C ILE A 5 8.15 9.23 0.05
N PRO A 6 9.02 8.87 -0.91
CA PRO A 6 8.56 8.39 -2.19
C PRO A 6 7.79 7.08 -2.02
N LYS A 7 6.68 6.95 -2.72
CA LYS A 7 5.93 5.70 -2.81
C LYS A 7 6.76 4.63 -3.51
N PHE A 8 6.35 3.36 -3.44
CA PHE A 8 7.15 2.27 -3.99
C PHE A 8 7.46 2.46 -5.47
N HIS A 9 6.45 2.79 -6.28
CA HIS A 9 6.63 3.07 -7.70
C HIS A 9 7.55 4.27 -7.95
N GLU A 10 7.57 5.27 -7.05
CA GLU A 10 8.51 6.40 -7.11
C GLU A 10 9.92 5.93 -6.71
N VAL A 11 10.07 5.00 -5.76
CA VAL A 11 11.36 4.36 -5.42
C VAL A 11 11.88 3.51 -6.58
N ILE A 12 11.01 2.77 -7.28
CA ILE A 12 11.35 2.00 -8.48
C ILE A 12 11.64 2.92 -9.66
N GLU A 13 10.92 4.02 -9.82
CA GLU A 13 11.24 5.06 -10.80
C GLU A 13 12.60 5.69 -10.50
N LEU A 14 12.90 6.00 -9.23
CA LEU A 14 14.21 6.45 -8.82
C LEU A 14 15.27 5.37 -9.08
N PHE A 15 15.02 4.11 -8.77
CA PHE A 15 15.93 3.02 -9.09
C PHE A 15 16.14 2.92 -10.61
N TYR A 16 15.09 3.01 -11.42
CA TYR A 16 15.17 2.97 -12.87
C TYR A 16 15.94 4.17 -13.44
N GLU A 17 15.57 5.38 -13.03
CA GLU A 17 16.23 6.62 -13.45
C GLU A 17 17.70 6.66 -13.00
N ARG A 18 17.99 6.20 -11.79
CA ARG A 18 19.29 6.41 -11.13
C ARG A 18 20.20 5.19 -11.12
N ALA A 19 19.71 3.95 -11.17
CA ALA A 19 20.55 2.75 -11.32
C ALA A 19 20.85 2.40 -12.78
N VAL A 20 19.95 2.78 -13.71
CA VAL A 20 20.21 2.72 -15.18
C VAL A 20 20.70 4.07 -15.71
N PHE A 21 20.76 5.08 -14.84
CA PHE A 21 21.25 6.45 -15.09
C PHE A 21 20.58 7.17 -16.28
N LYS A 22 19.33 6.84 -16.59
CA LYS A 22 18.74 7.08 -17.90
C LYS A 22 17.82 8.30 -17.94
N ARG A 23 17.99 9.20 -18.92
CA ARG A 23 16.98 10.22 -19.36
C ARG A 23 16.08 9.70 -20.50
N SER A 24 15.57 8.47 -20.39
CA SER A 24 15.18 7.70 -21.57
C SER A 24 13.98 8.20 -22.39
N LYS A 25 14.03 7.96 -23.71
CA LYS A 25 12.88 7.96 -24.64
C LYS A 25 12.25 6.56 -24.81
N GLU A 26 12.63 5.55 -24.02
CA GLU A 26 12.00 4.23 -24.11
C GLU A 26 10.53 4.34 -23.64
N PRO A 27 9.57 3.83 -24.43
CA PRO A 27 8.16 3.96 -24.11
C PRO A 27 7.84 3.09 -22.89
N LEU A 28 7.62 3.73 -21.75
CA LEU A 28 7.04 3.10 -20.57
C LEU A 28 5.52 3.21 -20.62
N PRO A 29 4.76 2.24 -20.07
CA PRO A 29 3.32 2.38 -19.86
C PRO A 29 3.00 3.71 -19.15
N ARG A 30 1.87 4.35 -19.48
CA ARG A 30 1.49 5.63 -18.85
C ARG A 30 1.49 5.52 -17.32
N GLN A 31 1.96 6.56 -16.65
CA GLN A 31 1.86 6.66 -15.19
C GLN A 31 0.38 6.67 -14.82
N GLY A 32 -0.07 5.57 -14.21
CA GLY A 32 -1.46 5.34 -13.89
C GLY A 32 -1.75 5.51 -12.41
N GLN A 33 -3.00 5.86 -12.08
CA GLN A 33 -3.44 5.95 -10.69
C GLN A 33 -3.88 4.59 -10.12
N SER A 34 -4.22 3.61 -10.96
CA SER A 34 -4.63 2.28 -10.51
C SER A 34 -3.43 1.39 -10.18
N LEU A 35 -3.65 0.42 -9.28
CA LEU A 35 -2.64 -0.55 -8.88
C LEU A 35 -2.10 -1.35 -10.07
N GLU A 36 -2.99 -1.85 -10.93
CA GLU A 36 -2.62 -2.63 -12.11
C GLU A 36 -1.72 -1.84 -13.07
N GLN A 37 -2.01 -0.54 -13.27
CA GLN A 37 -1.19 0.33 -14.11
C GLN A 37 0.20 0.57 -13.48
N ARG A 38 0.28 0.74 -12.16
CA ARG A 38 1.55 0.87 -11.43
C ARG A 38 2.39 -0.40 -11.56
N GLN A 39 1.80 -1.56 -11.28
CA GLN A 39 2.48 -2.87 -11.38
C GLN A 39 2.98 -3.16 -12.79
N LYS A 40 2.18 -2.86 -13.83
CA LYS A 40 2.60 -3.00 -15.24
C LYS A 40 3.80 -2.10 -15.56
N ARG A 41 3.78 -0.86 -15.08
CA ARG A 41 4.87 0.10 -15.28
C ARG A 41 6.13 -0.31 -14.51
N GLU A 42 6.00 -0.76 -13.26
CA GLU A 42 7.08 -1.32 -12.45
C GLU A 42 7.74 -2.51 -13.14
N ALA A 43 6.96 -3.49 -13.61
CA ALA A 43 7.48 -4.65 -14.34
C ALA A 43 8.26 -4.25 -15.60
N ALA A 44 7.78 -3.27 -16.36
CA ALA A 44 8.48 -2.73 -17.53
C ALA A 44 9.80 -2.04 -17.16
N MET A 45 9.86 -1.31 -16.04
CA MET A 45 11.10 -0.71 -15.55
C MET A 45 12.11 -1.76 -15.11
N LEU A 46 11.66 -2.79 -14.39
CA LEU A 46 12.51 -3.89 -13.93
C LEU A 46 13.08 -4.68 -15.12
N ASP A 47 12.30 -4.94 -16.17
CA ASP A 47 12.80 -5.58 -17.39
C ASP A 47 13.95 -4.78 -18.03
N VAL A 48 13.81 -3.45 -18.11
CA VAL A 48 14.87 -2.57 -18.63
C VAL A 48 16.09 -2.57 -17.73
N VAL A 49 15.90 -2.53 -16.40
CA VAL A 49 16.98 -2.62 -15.41
C VAL A 49 17.78 -3.91 -15.62
N THR A 50 17.10 -5.06 -15.64
CA THR A 50 17.75 -6.36 -15.84
C THR A 50 18.54 -6.34 -17.15
N ARG A 51 17.90 -5.93 -18.24
CA ARG A 51 18.56 -5.85 -19.55
C ARG A 51 19.85 -5.01 -19.54
N ARG A 52 19.86 -3.90 -18.81
CA ARG A 52 20.98 -2.94 -18.81
C ARG A 52 22.09 -3.29 -17.83
N ILE A 53 21.74 -3.77 -16.64
CA ILE A 53 22.71 -4.10 -15.59
C ILE A 53 23.33 -5.47 -15.82
N THR A 54 22.56 -6.44 -16.31
CA THR A 54 23.01 -7.83 -16.45
C THR A 54 23.26 -8.25 -17.90
N GLY A 55 22.94 -7.38 -18.86
CA GLY A 55 23.02 -7.70 -20.30
C GLY A 55 21.87 -8.59 -20.78
N GLY A 56 20.75 -8.65 -20.04
CA GLY A 56 19.55 -9.39 -20.42
C GLY A 56 19.48 -10.82 -19.90
N THR A 57 20.41 -11.23 -19.04
CA THR A 57 20.31 -12.50 -18.31
C THR A 57 19.72 -12.28 -16.94
N ASP A 58 18.87 -13.18 -16.46
CA ASP A 58 18.48 -13.17 -15.05
C ASP A 58 19.72 -13.41 -14.20
N ASP A 59 20.12 -12.41 -13.40
CA ASP A 59 21.32 -12.47 -12.58
C ASP A 59 20.93 -12.75 -11.11
N PRO A 60 21.45 -13.83 -10.50
CA PRO A 60 21.11 -14.21 -9.13
C PRO A 60 21.59 -13.21 -8.07
N LEU A 61 22.40 -12.21 -8.44
CA LEU A 61 22.82 -11.10 -7.58
C LEU A 61 21.86 -9.92 -7.60
N LEU A 62 21.12 -9.73 -8.70
CA LEU A 62 20.14 -8.64 -8.84
C LEU A 62 18.80 -8.99 -8.18
N THR A 63 18.37 -10.26 -8.24
CA THR A 63 17.10 -10.69 -7.64
C THR A 63 17.01 -10.39 -6.13
N PRO A 64 18.05 -10.66 -5.30
CA PRO A 64 18.06 -10.29 -3.88
C PRO A 64 17.93 -8.79 -3.64
N VAL A 65 18.57 -7.94 -4.47
CA VAL A 65 18.46 -6.47 -4.36
C VAL A 65 17.02 -6.02 -4.56
N LEU A 66 16.40 -6.45 -5.66
CA LEU A 66 15.02 -6.07 -5.99
C LEU A 66 14.02 -6.58 -4.95
N GLY A 67 14.22 -7.80 -4.45
CA GLY A 67 13.43 -8.37 -3.36
C GLY A 67 13.56 -7.56 -2.07
N ASN A 68 14.79 -7.21 -1.66
CA ASN A 68 15.06 -6.43 -0.46
C ASN A 68 14.53 -5.01 -0.56
N VAL A 69 14.74 -4.31 -1.68
CA VAL A 69 14.20 -2.94 -1.89
C VAL A 69 12.67 -2.95 -1.72
N ARG A 70 12.00 -3.98 -2.25
CA ARG A 70 10.56 -4.15 -2.09
C ARG A 70 10.15 -4.41 -0.64
N GLU A 71 10.79 -5.36 0.04
CA GLU A 71 10.45 -5.68 1.43
C GLU A 71 10.80 -4.54 2.41
N ILE A 72 11.91 -3.83 2.20
CA ILE A 72 12.29 -2.64 2.98
C ILE A 72 11.25 -1.54 2.81
N HIS A 73 10.91 -1.18 1.56
CA HIS A 73 9.88 -0.18 1.30
C HIS A 73 8.56 -0.56 1.96
N LYS A 74 8.15 -1.83 1.83
CA LYS A 74 6.91 -2.34 2.42
C LYS A 74 6.90 -2.16 3.94
N HIS A 75 7.99 -2.49 4.65
CA HIS A 75 8.07 -2.30 6.10
C HIS A 75 8.06 -0.81 6.49
N LEU A 76 8.71 0.06 5.72
CA LEU A 76 8.61 1.51 5.93
C LEU A 76 7.19 2.03 5.66
N GLY A 77 6.49 1.41 4.70
CA GLY A 77 5.06 1.53 4.39
C GLY A 77 4.15 1.46 5.61
N VAL A 78 4.50 0.59 6.55
CA VAL A 78 3.72 0.32 7.76
C VAL A 78 3.90 1.42 8.81
N VAL A 79 5.00 2.19 8.77
CA VAL A 79 5.32 3.17 9.81
C VAL A 79 4.95 4.57 9.34
N ALA A 80 4.27 5.34 10.20
CA ALA A 80 4.07 6.76 9.95
C ALA A 80 5.44 7.47 10.10
N LEU A 81 5.85 8.18 9.06
CA LEU A 81 7.18 8.75 8.99
C LEU A 81 7.09 10.24 8.65
N PHE A 82 7.44 11.05 9.64
CA PHE A 82 7.39 12.50 9.65
C PHE A 82 8.81 13.07 9.68
N PRO A 83 9.49 13.28 8.54
CA PRO A 83 10.79 13.92 8.52
C PRO A 83 10.66 15.37 8.95
N ASP A 84 11.71 15.91 9.58
CA ASP A 84 11.83 17.35 9.84
C ASP A 84 11.81 18.16 8.52
N LYS A 85 11.31 19.40 8.53
CA LYS A 85 11.28 20.31 7.36
C LYS A 85 12.67 20.51 6.76
N ASP A 86 13.69 20.46 7.61
CA ASP A 86 15.07 20.74 7.26
C ASP A 86 15.74 19.53 6.58
N VAL A 87 15.06 18.38 6.49
CA VAL A 87 15.45 17.24 5.65
C VAL A 87 15.08 17.49 4.17
N GLY A 88 14.73 18.73 3.84
CA GLY A 88 14.21 19.16 2.56
C GLY A 88 15.09 18.82 1.37
N ALA A 89 14.46 18.13 0.41
CA ALA A 89 14.87 17.96 -0.98
C ALA A 89 16.20 17.24 -1.24
N ALA A 90 16.23 15.92 -1.05
CA ALA A 90 17.25 15.10 -1.68
C ALA A 90 16.73 13.69 -1.95
N HIS A 91 17.42 12.96 -2.82
CA HIS A 91 17.23 11.53 -3.04
C HIS A 91 17.66 10.69 -1.81
N LEU A 92 17.41 11.18 -0.60
CA LEU A 92 17.76 10.56 0.67
C LEU A 92 17.24 9.13 0.75
N TYR A 93 16.02 8.87 0.27
CA TYR A 93 15.46 7.52 0.23
C TYR A 93 16.16 6.60 -0.76
N PHE A 94 16.69 7.12 -1.87
CA PHE A 94 17.58 6.33 -2.73
C PHE A 94 18.85 5.96 -1.97
N TRP A 95 19.45 6.92 -1.26
CA TRP A 95 20.65 6.68 -0.46
C TRP A 95 20.43 5.74 0.71
N LEU A 96 19.25 5.73 1.32
CA LEU A 96 18.96 4.89 2.48
C LEU A 96 18.38 3.51 2.12
N ILE A 97 17.73 3.35 0.97
CA ILE A 97 17.03 2.10 0.60
C ILE A 97 17.78 1.38 -0.54
N VAL A 98 18.04 2.10 -1.63
CA VAL A 98 18.50 1.54 -2.90
C VAL A 98 20.02 1.39 -2.92
N TRP A 99 20.74 2.47 -2.66
CA TRP A 99 22.19 2.53 -2.84
C TRP A 99 22.95 1.48 -2.01
N PRO A 100 22.65 1.25 -0.72
CA PRO A 100 23.41 0.29 0.06
C PRO A 100 23.20 -1.15 -0.44
N GLN A 101 22.05 -1.46 -1.04
CA GLN A 101 21.83 -2.79 -1.66
C GLN A 101 22.62 -2.94 -2.97
N LEU A 102 22.78 -1.86 -3.75
CA LEU A 102 23.64 -1.85 -4.94
C LEU A 102 25.11 -2.03 -4.59
N GLU A 103 25.60 -1.37 -3.53
CA GLU A 103 26.97 -1.53 -3.04
C GLU A 103 27.25 -2.99 -2.66
N GLN A 104 26.35 -3.64 -1.92
CA GLN A 104 26.50 -5.05 -1.56
C GLN A 104 26.49 -5.98 -2.77
N MET A 105 25.70 -5.67 -3.80
CA MET A 105 25.71 -6.40 -5.06
C MET A 105 27.01 -6.21 -5.84
N PHE A 106 27.60 -5.01 -5.84
CA PHE A 106 28.90 -4.77 -6.46
C PHE A 106 30.03 -5.49 -5.73
N GLU A 107 30.03 -5.48 -4.39
CA GLU A 107 30.97 -6.25 -3.57
C GLU A 107 30.89 -7.76 -3.91
N ASP A 108 29.68 -8.36 -3.91
CA ASP A 108 29.50 -9.79 -4.25
C ASP A 108 29.89 -10.08 -5.71
N ALA A 109 29.58 -9.17 -6.65
CA ALA A 109 29.94 -9.36 -8.06
C ALA A 109 31.45 -9.43 -8.30
N LEU A 110 32.27 -8.73 -7.50
CA LEU A 110 33.73 -8.81 -7.61
C LEU A 110 34.27 -10.16 -7.16
N GLU A 111 33.64 -10.77 -6.16
CA GLU A 111 34.05 -12.05 -5.57
C GLU A 111 33.46 -13.27 -6.30
N ASN A 112 32.37 -13.08 -7.06
CA ASN A 112 31.57 -14.16 -7.62
C ASN A 112 31.73 -14.33 -9.14
N GLU A 113 32.31 -15.45 -9.56
CA GLU A 113 32.51 -15.75 -10.98
C GLU A 113 31.20 -15.93 -11.77
N GLN A 114 30.08 -16.21 -11.11
CA GLN A 114 28.77 -16.38 -11.74
C GLN A 114 28.09 -15.05 -12.08
N ALA A 115 28.64 -13.92 -11.60
CA ALA A 115 28.11 -12.60 -11.92
C ALA A 115 28.23 -12.30 -13.42
N SER A 116 27.19 -11.69 -13.98
CA SER A 116 27.18 -11.26 -15.37
C SER A 116 28.35 -10.31 -15.66
N ILE A 117 28.87 -10.38 -16.89
CA ILE A 117 30.02 -9.59 -17.34
C ILE A 117 29.76 -8.07 -17.22
N PRO A 118 28.59 -7.53 -17.60
CA PRO A 118 28.30 -6.12 -17.43
C PRO A 118 28.30 -5.70 -15.96
N LEU A 119 27.75 -6.53 -15.06
CA LEU A 119 27.71 -6.26 -13.62
C LEU A 119 29.12 -6.24 -13.00
N ARG A 120 29.97 -7.23 -13.32
CA ARG A 120 31.37 -7.24 -12.86
C ARG A 120 32.16 -6.04 -13.35
N TYR A 121 31.92 -5.63 -14.60
CA TYR A 121 32.53 -4.44 -15.15
C TYR A 121 32.12 -3.17 -14.39
N LEU A 122 30.82 -3.02 -14.09
CA LEU A 122 30.31 -1.91 -13.28
C LEU A 122 30.93 -1.89 -11.88
N ALA A 123 30.97 -3.05 -11.22
CA ALA A 123 31.53 -3.18 -9.88
C ALA A 123 33.02 -2.79 -9.83
N ARG A 124 33.83 -3.24 -10.82
CA ARG A 124 35.25 -2.86 -10.93
C ARG A 124 35.45 -1.37 -11.18
N CYS A 125 34.61 -0.77 -12.02
CA CYS A 125 34.68 0.67 -12.24
C CYS A 125 34.35 1.44 -10.96
N HIS A 126 33.32 1.01 -10.22
CA HIS A 126 32.98 1.61 -8.94
C HIS A 126 34.11 1.47 -7.90
N GLU A 127 34.73 0.29 -7.80
CA GLU A 127 35.88 0.04 -6.92
C GLU A 127 37.07 0.99 -7.23
N CYS A 128 37.39 1.18 -8.51
CA CYS A 128 38.55 1.99 -8.92
C CYS A 128 38.32 3.51 -8.84
N TYR A 129 37.11 3.97 -9.17
CA TYR A 129 36.86 5.39 -9.39
C TYR A 129 35.85 6.01 -8.40
N GLY A 130 35.08 5.18 -7.69
CA GLY A 130 34.11 5.60 -6.68
C GLY A 130 33.12 6.66 -7.18
N ASP A 131 32.85 7.65 -6.33
CA ASP A 131 31.88 8.72 -6.60
C ASP A 131 32.31 9.70 -7.73
N ARG A 132 33.55 9.61 -8.24
CA ARG A 132 34.01 10.45 -9.37
C ARG A 132 33.33 10.11 -10.69
N LEU A 133 32.66 8.96 -10.76
CA LEU A 133 31.94 8.52 -11.95
C LEU A 133 30.63 9.27 -12.20
N PHE A 134 30.18 10.09 -11.24
CA PHE A 134 28.91 10.80 -11.30
C PHE A 134 29.11 12.28 -11.57
N GLY A 135 28.23 12.86 -12.38
CA GLY A 135 28.22 14.30 -12.64
C GLY A 135 29.42 14.87 -13.42
N ASP A 136 30.43 14.06 -13.74
CA ASP A 136 31.57 14.41 -14.58
C ASP A 136 31.63 13.55 -15.86
N PRO A 137 31.10 14.05 -17.00
CA PRO A 137 31.11 13.31 -18.25
C PRO A 137 32.53 13.05 -18.81
N VAL A 138 33.53 13.84 -18.39
CA VAL A 138 34.91 13.72 -18.87
C VAL A 138 35.61 12.59 -18.10
N ALA A 139 35.62 12.66 -16.77
CA ALA A 139 36.21 11.65 -15.91
C ALA A 139 35.58 10.27 -16.16
N THR A 140 34.26 10.21 -16.33
CA THR A 140 33.56 8.96 -16.60
C THR A 140 33.89 8.39 -17.98
N ARG A 141 34.09 9.23 -19.00
CA ARG A 141 34.54 8.77 -20.32
C ARG A 141 35.94 8.17 -20.26
N GLU A 142 36.85 8.80 -19.51
CA GLU A 142 38.21 8.28 -19.30
C GLU A 142 38.19 6.94 -18.55
N ALA A 143 37.40 6.85 -17.47
CA ALA A 143 37.21 5.63 -16.70
C ALA A 143 36.66 4.48 -17.57
N ILE A 144 35.69 4.76 -18.46
CA ILE A 144 35.16 3.77 -19.40
C ILE A 144 36.26 3.24 -20.32
N LEU A 145 37.02 4.13 -20.96
CA LEU A 145 38.04 3.73 -21.93
C LEU A 145 39.17 2.92 -21.27
N ALA A 146 39.66 3.38 -20.11
CA ALA A 146 40.70 2.69 -19.36
C ALA A 146 40.24 1.31 -18.85
N SER A 147 39.00 1.20 -18.38
CA SER A 147 38.46 -0.06 -17.86
C SER A 147 38.15 -1.08 -18.97
N LEU A 148 37.70 -0.60 -20.13
CA LEU A 148 37.56 -1.45 -21.33
C LEU A 148 38.91 -1.97 -21.81
N GLU A 149 39.95 -1.13 -21.81
CA GLU A 149 41.32 -1.54 -22.15
C GLU A 149 41.78 -2.70 -21.27
N ALA A 150 41.77 -2.50 -19.95
CA ALA A 150 42.20 -3.51 -18.99
C ALA A 150 41.42 -4.82 -19.14
N SER A 151 40.09 -4.74 -19.30
CA SER A 151 39.21 -5.90 -19.43
C SER A 151 39.49 -6.68 -20.73
N LEU A 152 39.64 -5.99 -21.86
CA LEU A 152 39.88 -6.65 -23.15
C LEU A 152 41.28 -7.27 -23.22
N LEU A 153 42.29 -6.62 -22.64
CA LEU A 153 43.64 -7.19 -22.54
C LEU A 153 43.66 -8.44 -21.67
N GLN A 154 42.95 -8.44 -20.54
CA GLN A 154 42.81 -9.61 -19.68
C GLN A 154 42.15 -10.79 -20.42
N VAL A 155 41.09 -10.53 -21.19
CA VAL A 155 40.39 -11.54 -21.99
C VAL A 155 41.30 -12.09 -23.09
N ALA A 156 42.01 -11.21 -23.80
CA ALA A 156 42.95 -11.60 -24.83
C ALA A 156 44.10 -12.46 -24.27
N GLN A 157 44.61 -12.13 -23.08
CA GLN A 157 45.61 -12.91 -22.37
C GLN A 157 45.07 -14.30 -21.99
N GLY A 158 43.85 -14.38 -21.42
CA GLY A 158 43.20 -15.65 -21.08
C GLY A 158 42.98 -16.55 -22.30
N LEU A 159 42.70 -15.95 -23.46
CA LEU A 159 42.59 -16.66 -24.75
C LEU A 159 43.94 -16.97 -25.40
N LYS A 160 45.07 -16.63 -24.76
CA LYS A 160 46.44 -16.84 -25.27
C LYS A 160 46.67 -16.12 -26.61
N ILE A 161 46.15 -14.91 -26.75
CA ILE A 161 46.46 -14.01 -27.87
C ILE A 161 47.77 -13.29 -27.55
N PRO A 162 48.74 -13.16 -28.49
CA PRO A 162 50.00 -12.48 -28.23
C PRO A 162 49.80 -11.05 -27.70
N GLN A 163 50.48 -10.70 -26.60
CA GLN A 163 50.25 -9.45 -25.86
C GLN A 163 50.45 -8.19 -26.71
N GLN A 164 51.55 -8.10 -27.47
CA GLN A 164 51.82 -6.96 -28.36
C GLN A 164 50.71 -6.79 -29.42
N ARG A 165 50.22 -7.90 -29.96
CA ARG A 165 49.15 -7.91 -30.96
C ARG A 165 47.82 -7.45 -30.36
N ALA A 166 47.46 -8.00 -29.20
CA ALA A 166 46.26 -7.63 -28.47
C ALA A 166 46.27 -6.14 -28.10
N LEU A 167 47.41 -5.64 -27.62
CA LEU A 167 47.60 -4.24 -27.25
C LEU A 167 47.36 -3.29 -28.42
N VAL A 168 48.00 -3.54 -29.57
CA VAL A 168 47.81 -2.69 -30.76
C VAL A 168 46.36 -2.71 -31.23
N ALA A 169 45.75 -3.89 -31.30
CA ALA A 169 44.36 -4.05 -31.76
C ALA A 169 43.36 -3.35 -30.84
N VAL A 170 43.49 -3.53 -29.52
CA VAL A 170 42.61 -2.93 -28.50
C VAL A 170 42.77 -1.41 -28.47
N LEU A 171 43.99 -0.88 -28.47
CA LEU A 171 44.22 0.57 -28.47
C LEU A 171 43.68 1.26 -29.73
N GLN A 172 43.82 0.62 -30.90
CA GLN A 172 43.26 1.14 -32.14
C GLN A 172 41.73 1.18 -32.08
N PHE A 173 41.10 0.13 -31.56
CA PHE A 173 39.65 0.09 -31.36
C PHE A 173 39.19 1.16 -30.36
N LEU A 174 39.84 1.28 -29.19
CA LEU A 174 39.46 2.26 -28.16
C LEU A 174 39.64 3.70 -28.63
N ARG A 175 40.65 3.98 -29.47
CA ARG A 175 40.80 5.29 -30.11
C ARG A 175 39.61 5.62 -31.02
N CYS A 176 39.11 4.65 -31.78
CA CYS A 176 37.91 4.80 -32.60
C CYS A 176 36.66 4.96 -31.73
N LEU A 177 36.47 4.09 -30.73
CA LEU A 177 35.33 4.13 -29.81
C LEU A 177 35.28 5.45 -29.03
N GLY A 178 36.42 5.93 -28.53
CA GLY A 178 36.52 7.19 -27.79
C GLY A 178 36.06 8.40 -28.60
N ARG A 179 36.25 8.41 -29.93
CA ARG A 179 35.71 9.47 -30.82
C ARG A 179 34.19 9.38 -30.99
N LEU A 180 33.62 8.19 -30.82
CA LEU A 180 32.19 7.95 -30.93
C LEU A 180 31.44 8.23 -29.60
N ILE A 181 32.09 8.03 -28.46
CA ILE A 181 31.54 8.40 -27.14
C ILE A 181 31.67 9.92 -26.96
N ARG A 182 30.55 10.63 -27.09
CA ARG A 182 30.46 12.08 -26.85
C ARG A 182 29.95 12.36 -25.45
N HIS A 183 30.12 13.59 -24.96
CA HIS A 183 29.62 14.00 -23.64
C HIS A 183 28.08 13.87 -23.51
N ASP A 184 27.34 13.94 -24.62
CA ASP A 184 25.88 13.94 -24.65
C ASP A 184 25.24 12.68 -25.26
N SER A 185 26.05 11.78 -25.81
CA SER A 185 25.56 10.62 -26.56
C SER A 185 26.54 9.44 -26.52
N PHE A 186 25.96 8.24 -26.42
CA PHE A 186 26.68 6.97 -26.51
C PHE A 186 26.38 6.31 -27.86
N PRO A 187 27.36 5.69 -28.53
CA PRO A 187 27.16 5.15 -29.88
C PRO A 187 26.12 4.03 -29.95
N ALA A 188 25.34 4.02 -31.04
CA ALA A 188 24.45 2.90 -31.38
C ALA A 188 25.26 1.73 -31.95
N ARG A 189 24.70 0.50 -31.88
CA ARG A 189 25.38 -0.73 -32.35
C ARG A 189 25.91 -0.61 -33.78
N THR A 190 25.08 -0.08 -34.68
CA THR A 190 25.43 0.13 -36.09
C THR A 190 26.63 1.06 -36.31
N SER A 191 26.88 1.99 -35.37
CA SER A 191 28.04 2.90 -35.43
C SER A 191 29.35 2.23 -35.00
N VAL A 192 29.28 1.09 -34.30
CA VAL A 192 30.46 0.37 -33.79
C VAL A 192 30.82 -0.83 -34.67
N ASP A 193 29.95 -1.27 -35.59
CA ASP A 193 30.17 -2.44 -36.46
C ASP A 193 31.47 -2.39 -37.27
N ALA A 194 31.79 -1.24 -37.88
CA ALA A 194 33.02 -1.08 -38.65
C ALA A 194 34.29 -1.15 -37.75
N PRO A 195 34.37 -0.42 -36.61
CA PRO A 195 35.41 -0.63 -35.61
C PRO A 195 35.52 -2.07 -35.08
N LEU A 196 34.39 -2.75 -34.85
CA LEU A 196 34.36 -4.15 -34.38
C LEU A 196 34.96 -5.11 -35.41
N LYS A 197 34.61 -4.94 -36.69
CA LYS A 197 35.17 -5.74 -37.79
C LYS A 197 36.68 -5.51 -37.92
N ALA A 198 37.15 -4.28 -37.73
CA ALA A 198 38.58 -3.98 -37.72
C ALA A 198 39.30 -4.64 -36.53
N LEU A 199 38.68 -4.64 -35.34
CA LEU A 199 39.18 -5.35 -34.16
C LEU A 199 39.28 -6.87 -34.42
N GLU A 200 38.24 -7.47 -35.01
CA GLU A 200 38.21 -8.90 -35.37
C GLU A 200 39.40 -9.28 -36.27
N LEU A 201 39.61 -8.51 -37.33
CA LEU A 201 40.70 -8.73 -38.29
C LEU A 201 42.08 -8.55 -37.65
N ALA A 202 42.23 -7.53 -36.80
CA ALA A 202 43.49 -7.25 -36.11
C ALA A 202 43.89 -8.35 -35.12
N LEU A 203 42.92 -8.95 -34.42
CA LEU A 203 43.14 -10.08 -33.50
C LEU A 203 43.51 -11.39 -34.22
N GLY A 204 43.10 -11.57 -35.48
CA GLY A 204 43.60 -12.61 -36.41
C GLY A 204 43.01 -14.02 -36.28
N ARG A 205 43.62 -14.96 -37.02
CA ARG A 205 43.32 -16.40 -36.91
C ARG A 205 43.93 -16.95 -35.60
N PRO A 206 43.17 -17.65 -34.73
CA PRO A 206 41.86 -18.27 -34.98
C PRO A 206 40.64 -17.35 -34.74
N LEU A 207 39.74 -17.30 -35.73
CA LEU A 207 38.49 -16.51 -35.72
C LEU A 207 37.65 -16.71 -34.46
N LYS A 208 37.61 -17.94 -33.91
CA LYS A 208 36.85 -18.25 -32.68
C LYS A 208 37.32 -17.44 -31.46
N LYS A 209 38.63 -17.16 -31.33
CA LYS A 209 39.16 -16.36 -30.22
C LYS A 209 38.81 -14.88 -30.39
N ALA A 210 38.89 -14.36 -31.62
CA ALA A 210 38.48 -13.00 -31.93
C ALA A 210 36.98 -12.79 -31.68
N GLN A 211 36.15 -13.75 -32.08
CA GLN A 211 34.71 -13.74 -31.80
C GLN A 211 34.40 -13.77 -30.31
N ALA A 212 35.14 -14.55 -29.51
CA ALA A 212 34.99 -14.56 -28.05
C ALA A 212 35.33 -13.19 -27.41
N VAL A 213 36.39 -12.52 -27.89
CA VAL A 213 36.71 -11.14 -27.44
C VAL A 213 35.60 -10.16 -27.81
N ILE A 214 35.02 -10.28 -29.00
CA ILE A 214 33.94 -9.41 -29.47
C ILE A 214 32.66 -9.63 -28.67
N GLN A 215 32.28 -10.89 -28.41
CA GLN A 215 31.13 -11.21 -27.56
C GLN A 215 31.28 -10.62 -26.15
N GLN A 216 32.48 -10.73 -25.58
CA GLN A 216 32.80 -10.11 -24.29
C GLN A 216 32.64 -8.58 -24.35
N LEU A 217 33.18 -7.95 -25.40
CA LEU A 217 33.10 -6.51 -25.61
C LEU A 217 31.64 -6.03 -25.74
N GLU A 218 30.80 -6.75 -26.47
CA GLU A 218 29.38 -6.42 -26.59
C GLU A 218 28.70 -6.38 -25.21
N GLN A 219 29.04 -7.31 -24.31
CA GLN A 219 28.55 -7.30 -22.94
C GLN A 219 29.14 -6.16 -22.11
N LEU A 220 30.45 -5.90 -22.19
CA LEU A 220 31.09 -4.78 -21.50
C LEU A 220 30.50 -3.42 -21.92
N LEU A 221 30.09 -3.27 -23.18
CA LEU A 221 29.45 -2.06 -23.69
C LEU A 221 28.09 -1.79 -23.04
N GLU A 222 27.37 -2.79 -22.55
CA GLU A 222 26.13 -2.56 -21.78
C GLU A 222 26.45 -1.87 -20.43
N GLY A 223 27.47 -2.31 -19.72
CA GLY A 223 27.95 -1.64 -18.51
C GLY A 223 28.51 -0.24 -18.79
N ALA A 224 29.24 -0.06 -19.90
CA ALA A 224 29.75 1.24 -20.30
C ALA A 224 28.64 2.26 -20.60
N LYS A 225 27.48 1.83 -21.13
CA LYS A 225 26.31 2.69 -21.32
C LYS A 225 25.75 3.20 -20.00
N VAL A 226 25.70 2.33 -18.99
CA VAL A 226 25.23 2.67 -17.63
C VAL A 226 26.18 3.70 -17.01
N LEU A 227 27.50 3.48 -17.07
CA LEU A 227 28.50 4.45 -16.59
C LEU A 227 28.42 5.79 -17.33
N HIS A 228 28.36 5.78 -18.66
CA HIS A 228 28.28 7.02 -19.45
C HIS A 228 27.10 7.89 -19.02
N ALA A 229 25.98 7.25 -18.72
CA ALA A 229 24.79 7.90 -18.27
C ALA A 229 24.94 8.42 -16.82
N ALA A 230 25.71 7.72 -15.96
CA ALA A 230 26.07 8.20 -14.61
C ALA A 230 26.91 9.48 -14.64
N GLY A 231 27.91 9.58 -15.53
CA GLY A 231 28.74 10.78 -15.67
C GLY A 231 27.95 12.02 -16.10
N ARG A 232 26.79 11.85 -16.73
CA ARG A 232 25.90 12.95 -17.12
C ARG A 232 24.92 13.36 -16.04
N TRP A 233 24.85 12.57 -14.97
CA TRP A 233 23.90 12.77 -13.91
C TRP A 233 24.61 13.21 -12.65
N SER A 234 24.44 14.47 -12.28
CA SER A 234 24.92 14.99 -11.01
C SER A 234 24.16 14.31 -9.88
N LEU A 235 24.89 13.67 -8.97
CA LEU A 235 24.29 13.19 -7.74
C LEU A 235 23.70 14.39 -6.97
N PRO A 236 22.59 14.20 -6.26
CA PRO A 236 22.05 15.21 -5.38
C PRO A 236 22.99 15.27 -4.18
N GLU A 237 23.86 16.27 -4.21
CA GLU A 237 24.85 16.47 -3.16
C GLU A 237 24.27 17.24 -1.98
N PRO A 238 24.77 16.95 -0.77
CA PRO A 238 25.77 15.91 -0.45
C PRO A 238 25.15 14.51 -0.27
N ARG A 239 25.87 13.46 -0.71
CA ARG A 239 25.58 12.07 -0.33
C ARG A 239 25.60 11.99 1.21
N PRO A 240 24.52 11.53 1.86
CA PRO A 240 24.53 11.39 3.31
C PRO A 240 25.53 10.30 3.68
N VAL A 241 26.45 10.60 4.60
CA VAL A 241 27.21 9.57 5.29
C VAL A 241 26.19 8.68 5.99
N LEU A 242 26.23 7.37 5.78
CA LEU A 242 25.35 6.41 6.46
C LEU A 242 26.10 5.82 7.67
N PRO A 243 25.40 5.47 8.76
CA PRO A 243 26.03 4.84 9.91
C PRO A 243 26.46 3.41 9.54
N ASP A 244 27.56 2.94 10.11
CA ASP A 244 28.06 1.58 9.89
C ASP A 244 26.99 0.53 10.24
N GLU A 245 26.20 0.79 11.28
CA GLU A 245 25.07 -0.04 11.71
C GLU A 245 24.02 -0.20 10.60
N LEU A 246 23.72 0.85 9.84
CA LEU A 246 22.77 0.76 8.73
C LEU A 246 23.36 -0.06 7.58
N HIS A 247 24.64 0.15 7.27
CA HIS A 247 25.34 -0.67 6.28
C HIS A 247 25.35 -2.14 6.68
N GLU A 248 25.59 -2.45 7.96
CA GLU A 248 25.58 -3.81 8.49
C GLU A 248 24.20 -4.46 8.38
N VAL A 249 23.12 -3.75 8.71
CA VAL A 249 21.76 -4.25 8.53
C VAL A 249 21.48 -4.53 7.05
N HIS A 250 21.84 -3.64 6.14
CA HIS A 250 21.68 -3.87 4.69
C HIS A 250 22.47 -5.07 4.18
N ARG A 251 23.73 -5.22 4.64
CA ARG A 251 24.59 -6.38 4.35
C ARG A 251 23.98 -7.69 4.85
N ASN A 252 23.43 -7.69 6.06
CA ASN A 252 22.79 -8.87 6.62
C ASN A 252 21.52 -9.25 5.85
N LEU A 253 20.68 -8.27 5.49
CA LEU A 253 19.52 -8.48 4.63
C LEU A 253 19.92 -9.03 3.24
N TYR A 254 20.99 -8.50 2.64
CA TYR A 254 21.48 -8.97 1.34
C TYR A 254 21.98 -10.41 1.40
N ARG A 255 22.87 -10.72 2.37
CA ARG A 255 23.41 -12.06 2.59
C ARG A 255 22.31 -13.09 2.89
N GLN A 256 21.29 -12.68 3.64
CA GLN A 256 20.16 -13.55 3.93
C GLN A 256 19.30 -13.80 2.69
N ALA A 257 18.90 -12.75 1.95
CA ALA A 257 18.16 -12.92 0.71
C ALA A 257 18.92 -13.79 -0.32
N ARG A 258 20.25 -13.68 -0.35
CA ARG A 258 21.16 -14.55 -1.13
C ARG A 258 21.08 -16.03 -0.74
N ARG A 259 20.96 -16.33 0.56
CA ARG A 259 20.77 -17.69 1.09
C ARG A 259 19.34 -18.19 0.85
N ASP A 260 18.35 -17.34 1.10
CA ASP A 260 16.93 -17.68 1.00
C ASP A 260 16.49 -17.88 -0.45
N ALA A 261 17.08 -17.17 -1.42
CA ALA A 261 16.88 -17.45 -2.84
C ALA A 261 17.28 -18.90 -3.23
N ARG A 262 18.07 -19.58 -2.40
CA ARG A 262 18.46 -21.00 -2.58
C ARG A 262 17.60 -21.98 -1.77
N VAL A 263 16.89 -21.54 -0.72
CA VAL A 263 16.27 -22.42 0.29
C VAL A 263 14.80 -22.05 0.63
N GLY A 264 14.28 -20.93 0.14
CA GLY A 264 12.89 -20.48 0.36
C GLY A 264 12.61 -19.91 1.76
N GLY A 265 13.61 -19.30 2.42
CA GLY A 265 13.48 -18.72 3.76
C GLY A 265 12.78 -17.35 3.82
N ARG A 266 12.40 -16.93 5.04
CA ARG A 266 11.82 -15.60 5.32
C ARG A 266 12.84 -14.72 6.06
N LEU A 267 12.80 -13.42 5.74
CA LEU A 267 13.61 -12.39 6.42
C LEU A 267 13.17 -12.18 7.88
N PRO A 268 14.08 -11.90 8.83
CA PRO A 268 13.78 -11.82 10.26
C PRO A 268 13.23 -10.42 10.62
N SER A 269 12.16 -10.38 11.42
CA SER A 269 11.50 -9.12 11.84
C SER A 269 12.42 -8.16 12.61
N LEU A 270 13.41 -8.70 13.35
CA LEU A 270 14.35 -7.90 14.15
C LEU A 270 15.17 -6.93 13.29
N GLN A 271 15.64 -7.38 12.11
CA GLN A 271 16.49 -6.57 11.23
C GLN A 271 15.72 -5.37 10.66
N PHE A 272 14.43 -5.55 10.33
CA PHE A 272 13.58 -4.46 9.88
C PHE A 272 13.28 -3.46 10.99
N GLY A 273 13.11 -3.91 12.25
CA GLY A 273 12.97 -3.03 13.40
C GLY A 273 14.18 -2.10 13.57
N THR A 274 15.39 -2.64 13.55
CA THR A 274 16.63 -1.85 13.62
C THR A 274 16.75 -0.89 12.43
N LEU A 275 16.44 -1.36 11.21
CA LEU A 275 16.46 -0.52 10.01
C LEU A 275 15.53 0.68 10.17
N VAL A 276 14.28 0.48 10.59
CA VAL A 276 13.30 1.55 10.79
C VAL A 276 13.80 2.58 11.79
N SER A 277 14.37 2.15 12.92
CA SER A 277 14.91 3.06 13.94
C SER A 277 16.06 3.92 13.40
N LEU A 278 17.01 3.31 12.68
CA LEU A 278 18.12 4.03 12.05
C LEU A 278 17.61 4.99 10.96
N PHE A 279 16.59 4.57 10.21
CA PHE A 279 15.93 5.39 9.20
C PHE A 279 15.28 6.63 9.82
N LYS A 280 14.50 6.44 10.90
CA LYS A 280 13.87 7.52 11.67
C LYS A 280 14.92 8.52 12.15
N ALA A 281 16.05 8.06 12.68
CA ALA A 281 17.14 8.94 13.09
C ALA A 281 17.71 9.74 11.92
N ARG A 282 17.90 9.11 10.75
CA ARG A 282 18.44 9.76 9.55
C ARG A 282 17.52 10.81 8.94
N ILE A 283 16.21 10.57 8.98
CA ILE A 283 15.23 11.54 8.51
C ILE A 283 14.86 12.57 9.59
N LYS A 284 15.54 12.57 10.75
CA LYS A 284 15.19 13.38 11.92
C LYS A 284 13.70 13.31 12.22
N HIS A 285 13.21 12.09 12.36
CA HIS A 285 11.79 11.82 12.55
C HIS A 285 11.26 12.60 13.76
N VAL A 286 10.15 13.29 13.55
CA VAL A 286 9.47 14.03 14.60
C VAL A 286 8.26 13.22 15.05
N GLU A 287 8.28 12.77 16.30
CA GLU A 287 7.17 12.03 16.90
C GLU A 287 6.02 13.01 17.25
N PRO A 288 4.80 12.84 16.68
CA PRO A 288 3.71 13.80 16.88
C PRO A 288 3.29 13.98 18.34
N GLY A 289 3.27 12.88 19.11
CA GLY A 289 2.89 12.89 20.53
C GLY A 289 3.88 13.66 21.40
N ASP A 290 5.18 13.49 21.14
CA ASP A 290 6.24 14.22 21.83
C ASP A 290 6.23 15.70 21.44
N PHE A 291 6.05 16.00 20.16
CA PHE A 291 5.91 17.37 19.67
C PHE A 291 4.78 18.09 20.41
N LEU A 292 3.59 17.49 20.46
CA LEU A 292 2.43 18.06 21.17
C LEU A 292 2.72 18.24 22.65
N SER A 293 3.29 17.22 23.30
CA SER A 293 3.57 17.26 24.74
C SER A 293 4.56 18.36 25.11
N GLN A 294 5.63 18.53 24.33
CA GLN A 294 6.65 19.55 24.55
C GLN A 294 6.11 20.95 24.25
N HIS A 295 5.47 21.15 23.09
CA HIS A 295 4.95 22.46 22.70
C HIS A 295 3.76 22.88 23.57
N ALA A 296 2.89 21.96 23.99
CA ALA A 296 1.75 22.28 24.85
C ALA A 296 2.18 22.83 26.21
N ARG A 297 3.31 22.37 26.76
CA ARG A 297 3.88 22.93 28.00
C ARG A 297 4.37 24.37 27.83
N GLN A 298 4.76 24.77 26.63
CA GLN A 298 5.32 26.09 26.34
C GLN A 298 4.26 27.11 25.94
N VAL A 299 3.35 26.74 25.05
CA VAL A 299 2.39 27.67 24.42
C VAL A 299 0.92 27.34 24.73
N GLY A 300 0.66 26.29 25.49
CA GLY A 300 -0.68 25.76 25.77
C GLY A 300 -1.19 24.82 24.67
N ARG A 301 -2.09 23.90 25.05
CA ARG A 301 -2.60 22.81 24.19
C ARG A 301 -3.16 23.29 22.85
N SER A 302 -4.00 24.33 22.87
CA SER A 302 -4.64 24.84 21.64
C SER A 302 -3.63 25.41 20.63
N LYS A 303 -2.65 26.20 21.09
CA LYS A 303 -1.60 26.74 20.21
C LYS A 303 -0.68 25.63 19.71
N ALA A 304 -0.32 24.67 20.57
CA ALA A 304 0.51 23.53 20.18
C ALA A 304 -0.17 22.64 19.11
N THR A 305 -1.46 22.36 19.25
CA THR A 305 -2.22 21.63 18.22
C THR A 305 -2.25 22.40 16.90
N ARG A 306 -2.44 23.72 16.94
CA ARG A 306 -2.38 24.56 15.73
C ARG A 306 -0.99 24.51 15.08
N SER A 307 0.08 24.59 15.87
CA SER A 307 1.45 24.46 15.38
C SER A 307 1.74 23.08 14.79
N LEU A 308 1.20 22.01 15.37
CA LEU A 308 1.32 20.65 14.84
C LEU A 308 0.60 20.54 13.48
N ILE A 309 -0.61 21.11 13.35
CA ILE A 309 -1.34 21.18 12.08
C ILE A 309 -0.55 21.94 11.01
N GLU A 310 0.15 23.01 11.39
CA GLU A 310 0.91 23.86 10.48
C GLU A 310 2.32 23.30 10.17
N HIS A 311 2.75 22.24 10.86
CA HIS A 311 4.06 21.65 10.70
C HIS A 311 4.22 20.97 9.33
N ASN A 312 5.35 21.23 8.67
CA ASN A 312 5.79 20.61 7.42
C ASN A 312 4.69 20.47 6.36
N ALA A 313 3.95 21.55 6.11
CA ALA A 313 2.84 21.59 5.15
C ALA A 313 1.70 20.61 5.47
N GLY A 314 1.34 20.46 6.75
CA GLY A 314 0.19 19.64 7.16
C GLY A 314 0.52 18.17 7.37
N GLN A 315 1.79 17.81 7.50
CA GLN A 315 2.20 16.41 7.53
C GLN A 315 1.58 15.63 8.70
N PHE A 316 1.47 16.25 9.87
CA PHE A 316 0.88 15.65 11.06
C PHE A 316 -0.64 15.69 11.09
N HIS A 317 -1.29 16.30 10.10
CA HIS A 317 -2.71 16.55 10.23
C HIS A 317 -3.53 15.25 10.33
N ALA A 318 -3.15 14.20 9.60
CA ALA A 318 -3.83 12.91 9.71
C ALA A 318 -3.80 12.36 11.15
N TYR A 319 -2.68 12.53 11.85
CA TYR A 319 -2.56 12.19 13.27
C TYR A 319 -3.48 13.05 14.14
N VAL A 320 -3.50 14.37 13.92
CA VAL A 320 -4.40 15.29 14.64
C VAL A 320 -5.87 14.93 14.44
N LEU A 321 -6.25 14.57 13.21
CA LEU A 321 -7.61 14.18 12.88
C LEU A 321 -8.01 12.88 13.60
N LEU A 322 -7.11 11.91 13.69
CA LEU A 322 -7.35 10.68 14.46
C LEU A 322 -7.46 10.95 15.97
N GLU A 323 -6.59 11.77 16.54
CA GLU A 323 -6.72 12.17 17.94
C GLU A 323 -8.01 12.97 18.19
N GLN A 324 -8.45 13.78 17.22
CA GLN A 324 -9.73 14.46 17.28
C GLN A 324 -10.88 13.46 17.21
N ILE A 325 -10.84 12.47 16.31
CA ILE A 325 -11.85 11.40 16.23
C ILE A 325 -11.93 10.66 17.56
N LYS A 326 -10.80 10.27 18.13
CA LYS A 326 -10.73 9.65 19.45
C LYS A 326 -11.39 10.53 20.50
N SER A 327 -11.04 11.81 20.54
CA SER A 327 -11.70 12.77 21.42
C SER A 327 -13.19 12.91 21.10
N ASP A 328 -13.62 12.70 19.86
CA ASP A 328 -15.00 12.84 19.38
C ASP A 328 -15.91 11.68 19.77
N LEU A 329 -15.32 10.55 20.17
CA LEU A 329 -16.03 9.38 20.69
C LEU A 329 -16.48 9.55 22.14
N ASP A 330 -15.85 10.47 22.90
CA ASP A 330 -16.27 10.82 24.26
C ASP A 330 -17.50 11.74 24.24
N VAL A 331 -18.44 11.61 25.18
CA VAL A 331 -19.70 12.38 25.17
C VAL A 331 -19.51 13.87 25.58
N GLY A 332 -18.41 14.19 26.28
CA GLY A 332 -18.17 15.52 26.84
C GLY A 332 -17.98 16.63 25.78
N ARG A 333 -18.77 17.70 25.87
CA ARG A 333 -18.73 18.89 24.97
C ARG A 333 -18.95 18.60 23.48
N ARG A 334 -19.73 17.57 23.17
CA ARG A 334 -20.07 17.11 21.81
C ARG A 334 -20.36 18.26 20.83
N LEU A 335 -21.22 19.21 21.19
CA LEU A 335 -21.62 20.33 20.34
C LEU A 335 -20.49 21.29 19.92
N GLN A 336 -19.38 21.37 20.68
CA GLN A 336 -18.22 22.19 20.28
C GLN A 336 -17.53 21.65 19.03
N ARG A 337 -17.74 20.38 18.69
CA ARG A 337 -17.05 19.69 17.58
C ARG A 337 -17.62 20.00 16.21
N VAL A 338 -18.82 20.58 16.16
CA VAL A 338 -19.48 21.02 14.92
C VAL A 338 -19.38 22.53 14.71
N GLU A 339 -18.62 23.24 15.55
CA GLU A 339 -18.59 24.71 15.56
C GLU A 339 -18.15 25.30 14.22
N ASN A 340 -17.18 24.70 13.52
CA ASN A 340 -16.77 25.19 12.20
C ASN A 340 -17.90 25.10 11.17
N SER A 341 -18.70 24.03 11.23
CA SER A 341 -19.86 23.85 10.35
C SER A 341 -20.95 24.84 10.70
N VAL A 342 -21.20 25.05 11.99
CA VAL A 342 -22.16 26.05 12.48
C VAL A 342 -21.76 27.45 12.05
N GLN A 343 -20.48 27.82 12.15
CA GLN A 343 -19.99 29.12 11.68
C GLN A 343 -20.21 29.31 10.18
N VAL A 344 -20.01 28.28 9.36
CA VAL A 344 -20.32 28.32 7.93
C VAL A 344 -21.82 28.48 7.69
N LEU A 345 -22.65 27.72 8.43
CA LEU A 345 -24.10 27.78 8.32
C LEU A 345 -24.64 29.18 8.66
N VAL A 346 -24.24 29.74 9.80
CA VAL A 346 -24.61 31.10 10.23
C VAL A 346 -24.19 32.14 9.19
N ARG A 347 -22.93 32.11 8.73
CA ARG A 347 -22.40 33.11 7.79
C ARG A 347 -23.04 33.03 6.41
N ARG A 348 -23.37 31.82 5.92
CA ARG A 348 -23.78 31.59 4.53
C ARG A 348 -25.29 31.48 4.34
N TYR A 349 -26.01 31.04 5.37
CA TYR A 349 -27.43 30.72 5.29
C TYR A 349 -28.28 31.43 6.36
N GLY A 350 -27.67 32.17 7.28
CA GLY A 350 -28.38 32.87 8.35
C GLY A 350 -28.78 31.95 9.50
N ALA A 351 -29.80 32.37 10.27
CA ALA A 351 -30.19 31.80 11.57
C ALA A 351 -29.13 31.94 12.68
N ASP A 352 -29.58 31.83 13.93
CA ASP A 352 -28.69 31.93 15.08
C ASP A 352 -27.89 30.64 15.32
N ARG A 353 -26.89 30.74 16.19
CA ARG A 353 -26.02 29.62 16.54
C ARG A 353 -26.78 28.48 17.21
N GLU A 354 -27.78 28.78 18.05
CA GLU A 354 -28.51 27.79 18.84
C GLU A 354 -29.39 26.90 17.94
N HIS A 355 -30.02 27.50 16.93
CA HIS A 355 -30.79 26.80 15.91
C HIS A 355 -29.98 25.70 15.23
N TRP A 356 -28.78 26.02 14.77
CA TRP A 356 -27.92 25.04 14.10
C TRP A 356 -27.39 23.97 15.06
N LEU A 357 -27.12 24.33 16.32
CA LEU A 357 -26.68 23.35 17.32
C LEU A 357 -27.78 22.35 17.65
N ALA A 358 -29.05 22.78 17.74
CA ALA A 358 -30.19 21.90 17.96
C ALA A 358 -30.30 20.86 16.84
N LEU A 359 -30.11 21.27 15.58
CA LEU A 359 -30.11 20.35 14.43
C LEU A 359 -29.10 19.20 14.61
N PHE A 360 -27.87 19.51 15.05
CA PHE A 360 -26.84 18.49 15.27
C PHE A 360 -27.09 17.65 16.53
N GLN A 361 -27.69 18.24 17.57
CA GLN A 361 -28.02 17.53 18.80
C GLN A 361 -29.02 16.40 18.55
N ASP A 362 -29.98 16.64 17.66
CA ASP A 362 -31.06 15.70 17.33
C ASP A 362 -30.62 14.56 16.39
N MET A 363 -29.36 14.56 15.92
CA MET A 363 -28.86 13.51 15.02
C MET A 363 -28.39 12.25 15.77
N PRO A 364 -28.55 11.06 15.16
CA PRO A 364 -27.91 9.83 15.65
C PRO A 364 -26.41 10.00 15.88
N LEU A 365 -25.85 9.39 16.94
CA LEU A 365 -24.45 9.57 17.34
C LEU A 365 -23.44 9.37 16.20
N SER A 366 -23.66 8.34 15.39
CA SER A 366 -22.81 8.04 14.23
C SER A 366 -22.88 9.09 13.12
N LEU A 367 -24.05 9.70 12.88
CA LEU A 367 -24.20 10.75 11.87
C LEU A 367 -23.57 12.05 12.39
N PHE A 368 -23.74 12.33 13.67
CA PHE A 368 -23.05 13.43 14.32
C PHE A 368 -21.53 13.27 14.24
N LEU A 369 -20.98 12.09 14.47
CA LEU A 369 -19.55 11.83 14.38
C LEU A 369 -19.02 12.18 12.99
N LEU A 370 -19.71 11.76 11.92
CA LEU A 370 -19.38 12.17 10.55
C LEU A 370 -19.37 13.70 10.41
N ASN A 371 -20.39 14.39 10.94
CA ASN A 371 -20.49 15.84 10.89
C ASN A 371 -19.38 16.54 11.69
N ALA A 372 -18.99 16.01 12.85
CA ALA A 372 -17.91 16.52 13.68
C ALA A 372 -16.54 16.39 12.98
N ILE A 373 -16.27 15.23 12.38
CA ILE A 373 -15.07 14.98 11.58
C ILE A 373 -15.01 15.92 10.37
N PHE A 374 -16.13 16.05 9.66
CA PHE A 374 -16.26 16.98 8.54
C PHE A 374 -16.04 18.42 8.98
N SER A 375 -16.66 18.83 10.09
CA SER A 375 -16.52 20.16 10.66
C SER A 375 -15.08 20.50 10.99
N SER A 376 -14.38 19.57 11.65
CA SER A 376 -12.96 19.70 11.94
C SER A 376 -12.16 19.87 10.66
N SER A 377 -12.47 19.07 9.63
CA SER A 377 -11.77 19.06 8.34
C SER A 377 -11.95 20.32 7.49
N LEU A 378 -13.03 21.11 7.67
CA LEU A 378 -13.30 22.31 6.87
C LEU A 378 -12.17 23.33 6.91
N THR A 379 -11.67 23.64 8.12
CA THR A 379 -10.54 24.57 8.30
C THR A 379 -9.29 24.10 7.57
N LEU A 380 -9.13 22.78 7.42
CA LEU A 380 -7.94 22.19 6.79
C LEU A 380 -8.05 22.15 5.29
N ILE A 381 -9.25 21.86 4.77
CA ILE A 381 -9.55 21.99 3.35
C ILE A 381 -9.22 23.42 2.89
N GLN A 382 -9.67 24.44 3.65
CA GLN A 382 -9.37 25.83 3.34
C GLN A 382 -7.86 26.12 3.32
N ARG A 383 -7.14 25.64 4.33
CA ARG A 383 -5.70 25.89 4.48
C ARG A 383 -4.84 25.20 3.43
N LEU A 384 -5.16 23.95 3.08
CA LEU A 384 -4.30 23.13 2.22
C LEU A 384 -4.70 23.16 0.74
N LEU A 385 -6.00 23.27 0.48
CA LEU A 385 -6.57 23.22 -0.86
C LEU A 385 -7.07 24.59 -1.33
N GLY A 386 -7.02 25.60 -0.45
CA GLY A 386 -7.41 26.98 -0.74
C GLY A 386 -8.91 27.24 -0.60
N GLU A 387 -9.27 28.51 -0.77
CA GLU A 387 -10.64 29.02 -0.63
C GLU A 387 -11.64 28.35 -1.57
N GLU A 388 -11.23 28.03 -2.80
CA GLU A 388 -12.12 27.39 -3.77
C GLU A 388 -12.54 25.99 -3.33
N ALA A 389 -11.59 25.19 -2.82
CA ALA A 389 -11.87 23.86 -2.31
C ALA A 389 -12.72 23.92 -1.03
N PHE A 390 -12.48 24.91 -0.17
CA PHE A 390 -13.32 25.17 0.99
C PHE A 390 -14.75 25.54 0.59
N ALA A 391 -14.93 26.46 -0.35
CA ALA A 391 -16.26 26.87 -0.83
C ALA A 391 -17.04 25.68 -1.43
N LYS A 392 -16.34 24.81 -2.18
CA LYS A 392 -16.87 23.54 -2.70
C LYS A 392 -17.24 22.57 -1.58
N ALA A 393 -16.39 22.38 -0.59
CA ALA A 393 -16.68 21.51 0.56
C ALA A 393 -17.85 22.04 1.39
N ALA A 394 -17.92 23.35 1.63
CA ALA A 394 -18.99 24.00 2.37
C ALA A 394 -20.38 23.80 1.72
N LEU A 395 -20.45 23.51 0.41
CA LEU A 395 -21.73 23.14 -0.23
C LEU A 395 -22.31 21.83 0.33
N ALA A 396 -21.48 20.96 0.93
CA ALA A 396 -21.94 19.75 1.60
C ALA A 396 -22.86 20.01 2.80
N LEU A 397 -22.88 21.23 3.32
CA LEU A 397 -23.78 21.64 4.41
C LEU A 397 -25.15 22.12 3.90
N ARG A 398 -25.31 22.40 2.60
CA ARG A 398 -26.58 22.87 2.04
C ARG A 398 -27.76 21.93 2.33
N PRO A 399 -27.65 20.60 2.17
CA PRO A 399 -28.79 19.73 2.45
C PRO A 399 -29.18 19.72 3.93
N LEU A 400 -28.29 20.10 4.86
CA LEU A 400 -28.63 20.27 6.27
C LEU A 400 -29.55 21.47 6.50
N VAL A 401 -29.41 22.54 5.70
CA VAL A 401 -30.30 23.71 5.73
C VAL A 401 -31.72 23.30 5.34
N GLU A 402 -31.83 22.52 4.27
CA GLU A 402 -33.11 21.99 3.78
C GLU A 402 -33.71 21.00 4.80
N ALA A 403 -32.87 20.17 5.43
CA ALA A 403 -33.29 19.22 6.47
C ALA A 403 -33.78 19.91 7.74
N ALA A 404 -33.24 21.08 8.11
CA ALA A 404 -33.67 21.84 9.28
C ALA A 404 -35.11 22.39 9.15
N GLN A 405 -35.62 22.49 7.93
CA GLN A 405 -36.95 23.02 7.62
C GLN A 405 -37.96 21.92 7.25
N THR A 406 -37.54 20.66 7.32
CA THR A 406 -38.30 19.51 6.84
C THR A 406 -38.44 18.48 7.96
N GLU A 407 -39.57 17.77 8.00
CA GLU A 407 -39.81 16.70 8.96
C GLU A 407 -40.02 15.34 8.27
N GLY A 408 -39.98 14.27 9.07
CA GLY A 408 -40.29 12.93 8.61
C GLY A 408 -39.30 12.35 7.58
N PRO A 409 -39.75 11.45 6.68
CA PRO A 409 -38.87 10.72 5.77
C PRO A 409 -38.02 11.59 4.83
N GLN A 410 -38.53 12.77 4.47
CA GLN A 410 -37.82 13.70 3.59
C GLN A 410 -36.61 14.33 4.30
N ARG A 411 -36.72 14.59 5.62
CA ARG A 411 -35.58 15.02 6.45
C ARG A 411 -34.46 13.98 6.43
N GLU A 412 -34.79 12.72 6.65
CA GLU A 412 -33.83 11.61 6.65
C GLU A 412 -33.11 11.47 5.30
N GLN A 413 -33.85 11.65 4.18
CA GLN A 413 -33.26 11.64 2.85
C GLN A 413 -32.26 12.79 2.66
N LEU A 414 -32.59 14.01 3.12
CA LEU A 414 -31.70 15.16 3.05
C LEU A 414 -30.45 14.99 3.94
N LEU A 415 -30.60 14.42 5.13
CA LEU A 415 -29.47 14.06 6.00
C LEU A 415 -28.54 13.03 5.33
N ALA A 416 -29.09 12.04 4.64
CA ALA A 416 -28.30 11.08 3.87
C ALA A 416 -27.55 11.76 2.70
N VAL A 417 -28.19 12.70 2.00
CA VAL A 417 -27.53 13.49 0.94
C VAL A 417 -26.39 14.34 1.51
N ALA A 418 -26.59 14.99 2.67
CA ALA A 418 -25.52 15.72 3.36
C ALA A 418 -24.35 14.80 3.70
N ALA A 419 -24.62 13.65 4.31
CA ALA A 419 -23.60 12.67 4.66
C ALA A 419 -22.78 12.24 3.43
N GLN A 420 -23.43 11.92 2.31
CA GLN A 420 -22.74 11.54 1.07
C GLN A 420 -21.80 12.64 0.55
N GLN A 421 -22.24 13.90 0.59
CA GLN A 421 -21.44 15.04 0.15
C GLN A 421 -20.24 15.28 1.08
N GLN A 422 -20.44 15.14 2.39
CA GLN A 422 -19.37 15.26 3.39
C GLN A 422 -18.33 14.15 3.25
N ILE A 423 -18.78 12.91 3.08
CA ILE A 423 -17.92 11.74 2.82
C ILE A 423 -17.08 11.95 1.56
N LYS A 424 -17.66 12.51 0.50
CA LYS A 424 -16.93 12.82 -0.74
C LYS A 424 -15.83 13.86 -0.51
N ALA A 425 -16.09 14.89 0.27
CA ALA A 425 -15.10 15.90 0.63
C ALA A 425 -13.98 15.32 1.50
N LEU A 426 -14.31 14.51 2.51
CA LEU A 426 -13.33 13.81 3.35
C LEU A 426 -12.46 12.85 2.53
N LYS A 427 -13.06 12.12 1.58
CA LYS A 427 -12.32 11.26 0.66
C LYS A 427 -11.34 12.05 -0.20
N MET A 428 -11.74 13.21 -0.73
CA MET A 428 -10.86 14.08 -1.53
C MET A 428 -9.66 14.56 -0.70
N LEU A 429 -9.92 14.96 0.56
CA LEU A 429 -8.88 15.36 1.49
C LEU A 429 -7.88 14.21 1.73
N LEU A 430 -8.38 13.01 2.03
CA LEU A 430 -7.53 11.83 2.25
C LEU A 430 -6.77 11.40 0.99
N ASP A 431 -7.39 11.45 -0.19
CA ASP A 431 -6.72 11.19 -1.47
C ASP A 431 -5.56 12.17 -1.69
N THR A 432 -5.74 13.45 -1.31
CA THR A 432 -4.69 14.47 -1.39
C THR A 432 -3.55 14.15 -0.42
N TYR A 433 -3.87 13.83 0.84
CA TYR A 433 -2.88 13.45 1.83
C TYR A 433 -2.07 12.25 1.40
N HIS A 434 -2.74 11.19 0.97
CA HIS A 434 -2.09 9.98 0.50
C HIS A 434 -1.27 10.22 -0.77
N ALA A 435 -1.68 11.16 -1.62
CA ALA A 435 -0.87 11.57 -2.75
C ALA A 435 0.35 12.38 -2.32
N GLN A 436 0.31 13.13 -1.20
CA GLN A 436 1.32 14.10 -0.79
C GLN A 436 2.23 13.67 0.37
N HIS A 437 1.86 12.66 1.16
CA HIS A 437 2.54 12.27 2.38
C HIS A 437 2.48 10.75 2.57
N HIS A 438 3.44 10.23 3.33
CA HIS A 438 3.48 8.83 3.72
C HIS A 438 3.00 8.68 5.16
N LEU A 439 1.71 8.42 5.30
CA LEU A 439 1.03 8.39 6.60
C LEU A 439 1.01 7.02 7.26
N GLY A 440 1.47 5.97 6.58
CA GLY A 440 1.45 4.59 7.05
C GLY A 440 0.06 4.19 7.56
N TRP A 441 0.02 3.49 8.71
CA TRP A 441 -1.24 3.03 9.33
C TRP A 441 -2.28 4.13 9.56
N LEU A 442 -1.87 5.39 9.78
CA LEU A 442 -2.82 6.49 10.03
C LEU A 442 -3.75 6.74 8.82
N ALA A 443 -3.23 6.57 7.59
CA ALA A 443 -4.08 6.69 6.40
C ALA A 443 -5.11 5.55 6.33
N MET A 444 -4.73 4.36 6.78
CA MET A 444 -5.62 3.20 6.78
C MET A 444 -6.75 3.36 7.81
N GLU A 445 -6.44 3.84 9.01
CA GLU A 445 -7.46 4.13 10.04
C GLU A 445 -8.46 5.18 9.55
N LEU A 446 -7.98 6.32 9.05
CA LEU A 446 -8.85 7.36 8.50
C LEU A 446 -9.70 6.85 7.33
N LEU A 447 -9.14 5.98 6.49
CA LEU A 447 -9.85 5.37 5.38
C LEU A 447 -10.95 4.41 5.87
N ALA A 448 -10.70 3.66 6.93
CA ALA A 448 -11.68 2.77 7.54
C ALA A 448 -12.92 3.56 8.01
N PHE A 449 -12.73 4.76 8.58
CA PHE A 449 -13.84 5.68 8.91
C PHE A 449 -14.63 6.10 7.68
N VAL A 450 -13.95 6.64 6.65
CA VAL A 450 -14.61 7.04 5.39
C VAL A 450 -15.36 5.86 4.76
N TYR A 451 -14.78 4.66 4.80
CA TYR A 451 -15.39 3.44 4.28
C TYR A 451 -16.64 3.05 5.07
N ALA A 452 -16.56 3.02 6.40
CA ALA A 452 -17.69 2.68 7.26
C ALA A 452 -18.84 3.68 7.09
N PHE A 453 -18.54 4.97 6.95
CA PHE A 453 -19.54 6.00 6.65
C PHE A 453 -20.17 5.82 5.27
N LYS A 454 -19.37 5.52 4.22
CA LYS A 454 -19.92 5.16 2.90
C LYS A 454 -20.87 3.98 3.01
N TYR A 455 -20.43 2.92 3.70
CA TYR A 455 -21.30 1.76 3.91
C TYR A 455 -22.59 2.19 4.62
N LYS A 456 -22.52 2.96 5.71
CA LYS A 456 -23.71 3.31 6.48
C LYS A 456 -24.68 4.27 5.78
N TYR A 457 -24.17 5.26 5.03
CA TYR A 457 -24.98 6.40 4.54
C TYR A 457 -25.10 6.51 3.01
N ASP A 458 -24.35 5.72 2.24
CA ASP A 458 -24.50 5.63 0.79
C ASP A 458 -25.17 4.29 0.41
N PRO A 459 -26.50 4.27 0.16
CA PRO A 459 -27.21 3.06 -0.23
C PRO A 459 -26.82 2.59 -1.65
N GLY A 460 -26.30 3.48 -2.49
CA GLY A 460 -25.80 3.16 -3.83
C GLY A 460 -24.39 2.57 -3.83
N PHE A 461 -23.66 2.68 -2.71
CA PHE A 461 -22.31 2.15 -2.58
C PHE A 461 -22.30 0.61 -2.70
N GLN A 462 -21.65 0.12 -3.75
CA GLN A 462 -21.37 -1.30 -3.95
C GLN A 462 -19.94 -1.60 -3.47
N PRO A 463 -19.74 -2.50 -2.49
CA PRO A 463 -18.42 -2.88 -1.98
C PRO A 463 -17.50 -3.62 -2.97
N HIS A 464 -17.74 -3.50 -4.27
CA HIS A 464 -16.92 -4.11 -5.31
C HIS A 464 -15.74 -3.18 -5.61
N ALA A 465 -14.55 -3.71 -5.35
CA ALA A 465 -13.27 -3.02 -5.43
C ALA A 465 -13.11 -2.23 -6.74
N THR A 466 -13.05 -0.90 -6.66
CA THR A 466 -12.26 0.00 -7.53
C THR A 466 -12.45 1.45 -7.10
N ASP A 467 -11.99 1.82 -5.90
CA ASP A 467 -12.15 3.19 -5.41
C ASP A 467 -10.90 3.68 -4.66
N LYS A 468 -9.72 3.56 -5.26
CA LYS A 468 -8.40 3.96 -4.71
C LYS A 468 -7.98 3.28 -3.38
N LEU A 469 -8.87 2.51 -2.73
CA LEU A 469 -8.64 1.82 -1.47
C LEU A 469 -7.45 0.85 -1.55
N GLU A 470 -7.38 0.06 -2.63
CA GLU A 470 -6.30 -0.90 -2.86
C GLU A 470 -4.92 -0.22 -2.93
N ALA A 471 -4.85 0.97 -3.54
CA ALA A 471 -3.60 1.72 -3.63
C ALA A 471 -3.15 2.23 -2.26
N ILE A 472 -4.08 2.67 -1.40
CA ILE A 472 -3.77 3.08 -0.03
C ILE A 472 -3.34 1.87 0.81
N LEU A 473 -4.04 0.74 0.67
CA LEU A 473 -3.73 -0.47 1.42
C LEU A 473 -2.37 -1.06 1.04
N ASP A 474 -2.04 -1.11 -0.25
CA ASP A 474 -0.74 -1.58 -0.71
C ASP A 474 0.41 -0.64 -0.32
N ASP A 475 0.17 0.67 -0.29
CA ASP A 475 1.16 1.66 0.12
C ASP A 475 1.34 1.71 1.66
N CYS A 476 0.36 1.28 2.46
CA CYS A 476 0.34 1.50 3.91
C CYS A 476 0.37 0.24 4.78
N VAL A 477 0.12 -0.96 4.23
CA VAL A 477 0.01 -2.17 5.04
C VAL A 477 0.66 -3.39 4.38
N ASP A 478 1.39 -4.19 5.17
CA ASP A 478 1.76 -5.52 4.71
C ASP A 478 0.49 -6.37 4.57
N GLN A 479 0.22 -6.84 3.34
CA GLN A 479 -0.87 -7.78 3.08
C GLN A 479 -0.90 -8.98 4.06
N ARG A 480 0.24 -9.42 4.60
CA ARG A 480 0.36 -10.46 5.62
C ARG A 480 -0.25 -10.04 6.97
N ASP A 481 -0.15 -8.77 7.34
CA ASP A 481 -0.72 -8.23 8.58
C ASP A 481 -2.25 -8.13 8.52
N ILE A 482 -2.80 -8.09 7.31
CA ILE A 482 -4.25 -8.10 7.04
C ILE A 482 -4.77 -9.51 6.75
N ARG A 483 -3.90 -10.46 6.39
CA ARG A 483 -4.25 -11.87 6.15
C ARG A 483 -4.59 -12.56 7.46
N HIS A 484 -5.79 -12.30 7.94
CA HIS A 484 -6.36 -13.00 9.06
C HIS A 484 -6.93 -14.32 8.55
N ARG A 485 -6.25 -15.41 8.92
CA ARG A 485 -6.79 -16.77 8.79
C ARG A 485 -7.82 -16.98 9.89
N ILE A 486 -9.08 -16.98 9.53
CA ILE A 486 -10.21 -17.15 10.45
C ILE A 486 -10.65 -18.61 10.35
N ALA A 487 -10.44 -19.35 11.43
CA ALA A 487 -11.04 -20.66 11.63
C ALA A 487 -12.44 -20.46 12.23
N TYR A 488 -13.43 -21.16 11.69
CA TYR A 488 -14.82 -21.05 12.13
C TYR A 488 -15.57 -22.36 11.91
N GLU A 489 -16.66 -22.54 12.63
CA GLU A 489 -17.53 -23.71 12.51
C GLU A 489 -18.79 -23.38 11.72
N THR A 490 -19.23 -24.34 10.92
CA THR A 490 -20.51 -24.35 10.21
C THR A 490 -21.27 -25.62 10.57
N GLN A 491 -22.53 -25.70 10.17
CA GLN A 491 -23.38 -26.88 10.38
C GLN A 491 -22.87 -28.12 9.59
N PHE A 492 -21.90 -27.92 8.70
CA PHE A 492 -21.26 -28.93 7.85
C PHE A 492 -19.82 -29.27 8.27
N GLY A 493 -19.29 -28.61 9.31
CA GLY A 493 -17.96 -28.87 9.84
C GLY A 493 -17.09 -27.61 10.00
N ARG A 494 -15.82 -27.85 10.36
CA ARG A 494 -14.82 -26.79 10.54
C ARG A 494 -14.33 -26.28 9.19
N CYS A 495 -14.32 -24.97 9.05
CA CYS A 495 -13.83 -24.27 7.88
C CYS A 495 -12.68 -23.34 8.25
N THR A 496 -11.91 -22.94 7.25
CA THR A 496 -10.93 -21.88 7.42
C THR A 496 -10.91 -21.01 6.19
N ARG A 497 -10.96 -19.69 6.39
CA ARG A 497 -10.87 -18.70 5.31
C ARG A 497 -9.83 -17.66 5.68
N THR A 498 -8.96 -17.34 4.72
CA THR A 498 -7.99 -16.26 4.86
C THR A 498 -8.54 -15.04 4.13
N LEU A 499 -8.65 -13.92 4.83
CA LEU A 499 -9.03 -12.64 4.21
C LEU A 499 -7.94 -12.19 3.22
N SER A 500 -8.37 -11.83 2.01
CA SER A 500 -7.50 -11.21 1.00
C SER A 500 -7.61 -9.69 1.06
N PRO A 501 -6.52 -8.92 0.92
CA PRO A 501 -6.59 -7.46 0.78
C PRO A 501 -7.08 -7.02 -0.61
N MET A 502 -7.76 -7.89 -1.35
CA MET A 502 -8.25 -7.66 -2.71
C MET A 502 -9.71 -8.12 -2.83
N GLY A 503 -10.45 -7.51 -3.76
CA GLY A 503 -11.84 -7.87 -4.01
C GLY A 503 -12.77 -7.53 -2.84
N THR A 504 -13.73 -8.41 -2.54
CA THR A 504 -14.78 -8.14 -1.55
C THR A 504 -14.29 -8.23 -0.10
N ASP A 505 -13.17 -8.92 0.16
CA ASP A 505 -12.60 -9.06 1.50
C ASP A 505 -12.07 -7.73 2.05
N VAL A 506 -11.69 -6.78 1.17
CA VAL A 506 -11.28 -5.42 1.56
C VAL A 506 -12.35 -4.73 2.40
N ALA A 507 -13.62 -4.93 2.05
CA ALA A 507 -14.74 -4.38 2.80
C ALA A 507 -14.77 -4.89 4.24
N LEU A 508 -14.56 -6.19 4.43
CA LEU A 508 -14.51 -6.82 5.74
C LEU A 508 -13.35 -6.26 6.56
N ILE A 509 -12.18 -6.11 5.94
CA ILE A 509 -10.97 -5.55 6.57
C ILE A 509 -11.19 -4.10 7.01
N MET A 510 -11.78 -3.24 6.17
CA MET A 510 -12.03 -1.84 6.54
C MET A 510 -13.02 -1.71 7.69
N ILE A 511 -14.11 -2.48 7.65
CA ILE A 511 -15.10 -2.46 8.72
C ILE A 511 -14.53 -3.07 10.01
N HIS A 512 -13.70 -4.11 9.90
CA HIS A 512 -12.96 -4.67 11.03
C HIS A 512 -12.16 -3.60 11.75
N GLN A 513 -11.37 -2.83 11.01
CA GLN A 513 -10.46 -1.83 11.57
C GLN A 513 -11.23 -0.66 12.19
N TYR A 514 -12.31 -0.21 11.52
CA TYR A 514 -13.22 0.78 12.08
C TYR A 514 -13.84 0.29 13.40
N ASN A 515 -14.46 -0.90 13.41
CA ASN A 515 -15.13 -1.43 14.60
C ASN A 515 -14.13 -1.67 15.75
N ARG A 516 -12.93 -2.19 15.45
CA ARG A 516 -11.83 -2.34 16.42
C ARG A 516 -11.43 -0.99 17.04
N TYR A 517 -11.31 0.05 16.22
CA TYR A 517 -10.96 1.39 16.70
C TYR A 517 -12.05 1.94 17.64
N ILE A 518 -13.32 1.85 17.24
CA ILE A 518 -14.46 2.28 18.07
C ILE A 518 -14.47 1.53 19.41
N LEU A 519 -14.31 0.21 19.40
CA LEU A 519 -14.32 -0.61 20.62
C LEU A 519 -13.13 -0.33 21.55
N ALA A 520 -11.99 0.09 21.00
CA ALA A 520 -10.81 0.42 21.79
C ALA A 520 -10.89 1.80 22.46
N HIS A 521 -11.74 2.71 21.96
CA HIS A 521 -11.69 4.13 22.31
C HIS A 521 -13.04 4.75 22.69
N CYS A 522 -14.14 4.00 22.64
CA CYS A 522 -15.46 4.51 23.00
C CYS A 522 -16.05 3.70 24.16
N GLU A 523 -16.46 4.38 25.23
CA GLU A 523 -17.13 3.75 26.39
C GLU A 523 -18.51 3.18 26.02
N HIS A 524 -19.21 3.80 25.06
CA HIS A 524 -20.54 3.42 24.60
C HIS A 524 -20.58 3.15 23.08
N PRO A 525 -19.97 2.05 22.61
CA PRO A 525 -19.61 1.87 21.20
C PRO A 525 -20.80 1.55 20.28
N LEU A 526 -21.90 0.99 20.81
CA LEU A 526 -22.93 0.31 20.01
C LEU A 526 -23.54 1.20 18.90
N GLU A 527 -23.74 2.49 19.16
CA GLU A 527 -24.34 3.42 18.19
C GLU A 527 -23.40 3.83 17.05
N TYR A 528 -22.09 3.66 17.26
CA TYR A 528 -21.05 4.00 16.28
C TYR A 528 -20.71 2.84 15.36
N LEU A 529 -20.86 1.59 15.81
CA LEU A 529 -20.43 0.42 15.07
C LEU A 529 -21.08 0.30 13.70
N CYS A 530 -20.31 -0.24 12.75
CA CYS A 530 -20.79 -0.58 11.43
C CYS A 530 -21.16 -2.06 11.42
N ASN A 531 -22.47 -2.35 11.29
CA ASN A 531 -22.99 -3.72 11.35
C ASN A 531 -23.60 -4.18 10.01
N PRO A 532 -22.79 -4.75 9.10
CA PRO A 532 -23.30 -5.42 7.89
C PRO A 532 -24.30 -6.55 8.12
N LEU A 533 -24.34 -7.16 9.32
CA LEU A 533 -25.21 -8.28 9.67
C LEU A 533 -26.59 -7.83 10.19
N GLN A 534 -26.80 -6.53 10.40
CA GLN A 534 -28.02 -5.98 11.02
C GLN A 534 -29.30 -6.52 10.38
N ARG A 535 -29.41 -6.44 9.04
CA ARG A 535 -30.59 -6.91 8.31
C ARG A 535 -30.84 -8.40 8.51
N LEU A 536 -29.81 -9.23 8.52
CA LEU A 536 -29.95 -10.66 8.78
C LEU A 536 -30.43 -10.90 10.21
N SER A 537 -29.82 -10.20 11.18
CA SER A 537 -30.21 -10.26 12.58
C SER A 537 -31.67 -9.86 12.80
N GLU A 538 -32.15 -8.77 12.19
CA GLU A 538 -33.54 -8.32 12.30
C GLU A 538 -34.53 -9.35 11.75
N LEU A 539 -34.25 -9.93 10.58
CA LEU A 539 -35.09 -10.97 9.98
C LEU A 539 -35.13 -12.24 10.82
N LEU A 540 -33.98 -12.67 11.35
CA LEU A 540 -33.90 -13.81 12.26
C LEU A 540 -34.61 -13.52 13.57
N GLN A 541 -34.42 -12.33 14.15
CA GLN A 541 -35.05 -11.94 15.41
C GLN A 541 -36.57 -11.98 15.28
N ALA A 542 -37.12 -11.42 14.20
CA ALA A 542 -38.55 -11.45 13.92
C ALA A 542 -39.08 -12.89 13.78
N ALA A 543 -38.38 -13.73 13.00
CA ALA A 543 -38.79 -15.12 12.79
C ALA A 543 -38.70 -15.96 14.07
N LEU A 544 -37.60 -15.86 14.80
CA LEU A 544 -37.34 -16.68 16.00
C LEU A 544 -38.19 -16.24 17.18
N SER A 545 -38.43 -14.94 17.36
CA SER A 545 -39.33 -14.45 18.41
C SER A 545 -40.78 -14.87 18.17
N ALA A 546 -41.23 -14.84 16.92
CA ALA A 546 -42.56 -15.32 16.56
C ALA A 546 -42.69 -16.84 16.75
N ALA A 547 -41.65 -17.61 16.44
CA ALA A 547 -41.65 -19.06 16.57
C ALA A 547 -41.59 -19.54 18.03
N SER A 548 -41.06 -18.72 18.95
CA SER A 548 -40.94 -19.04 20.38
C SER A 548 -42.01 -18.37 21.25
N ALA A 549 -43.01 -17.71 20.68
CA ALA A 549 -44.02 -16.97 21.44
C ALA A 549 -44.90 -17.87 22.33
N GLU A 550 -45.06 -19.15 21.96
CA GLU A 550 -45.92 -20.11 22.67
C GLU A 550 -45.13 -21.18 23.45
N GLY A 551 -43.81 -21.02 23.63
CA GLY A 551 -42.96 -21.97 24.36
C GLY A 551 -41.86 -22.59 23.49
N GLU A 552 -41.74 -23.92 23.51
CA GLU A 552 -40.73 -24.64 22.72
C GLU A 552 -40.94 -24.44 21.21
N ILE A 553 -39.84 -24.27 20.47
CA ILE A 553 -39.89 -24.00 19.03
C ILE A 553 -40.22 -25.29 18.26
N GLU A 554 -41.45 -25.41 17.80
CA GLU A 554 -41.83 -26.47 16.87
C GLU A 554 -41.33 -26.19 15.44
N ALA A 555 -40.79 -27.21 14.76
CA ALA A 555 -40.24 -27.07 13.41
C ALA A 555 -41.25 -26.56 12.37
N ALA A 556 -42.53 -26.96 12.48
CA ALA A 556 -43.59 -26.51 11.58
C ALA A 556 -43.90 -25.01 11.76
N ILE A 557 -43.91 -24.52 13.01
CA ILE A 557 -44.09 -23.11 13.34
C ILE A 557 -42.88 -22.31 12.85
N LEU A 558 -41.67 -22.76 13.16
CA LEU A 558 -40.44 -22.12 12.73
C LEU A 558 -40.35 -21.98 11.20
N LYS A 559 -40.73 -23.02 10.46
CA LYS A 559 -40.78 -22.98 8.99
C LYS A 559 -41.70 -21.86 8.47
N ARG A 560 -42.90 -21.72 9.06
CA ARG A 560 -43.84 -20.65 8.70
C ARG A 560 -43.24 -19.28 9.00
N CYS A 561 -42.63 -19.10 10.16
CA CYS A 561 -42.00 -17.83 10.57
C CYS A 561 -40.80 -17.46 9.69
N ILE A 562 -39.93 -18.41 9.34
CA ILE A 562 -38.80 -18.18 8.42
C ILE A 562 -39.32 -17.82 7.02
N ASN A 563 -40.35 -18.52 6.52
CA ASN A 563 -40.97 -18.18 5.25
C ASN A 563 -41.65 -16.80 5.27
N ALA A 564 -42.24 -16.40 6.40
CA ALA A 564 -42.85 -15.08 6.55
C ALA A 564 -41.80 -13.97 6.58
N ALA A 565 -40.71 -14.14 7.35
CA ALA A 565 -39.66 -13.14 7.47
C ALA A 565 -38.85 -12.99 6.17
N PHE A 566 -38.44 -14.11 5.55
CA PHE A 566 -37.58 -14.06 4.37
C PHE A 566 -38.36 -14.04 3.05
N GLY A 567 -39.56 -14.63 2.98
CA GLY A 567 -40.47 -14.56 1.83
C GLY A 567 -39.80 -14.77 0.46
N THR A 568 -40.05 -13.83 -0.47
CA THR A 568 -39.38 -13.71 -1.78
C THR A 568 -37.96 -13.14 -1.69
N GLY A 569 -37.52 -12.72 -0.51
CA GLY A 569 -36.20 -12.21 -0.20
C GLY A 569 -35.11 -13.27 0.01
N LYS A 570 -35.46 -14.57 -0.04
CA LYS A 570 -34.48 -15.67 0.08
C LYS A 570 -33.37 -15.65 -0.96
N ASP A 571 -33.67 -15.13 -2.16
CA ASP A 571 -32.71 -14.96 -3.25
C ASP A 571 -32.11 -13.56 -3.31
N LYS A 572 -32.56 -12.63 -2.46
CA LYS A 572 -32.05 -11.26 -2.40
C LYS A 572 -30.86 -11.20 -1.45
N SER A 573 -29.94 -10.26 -1.72
CA SER A 573 -28.82 -10.02 -0.83
C SER A 573 -29.29 -9.45 0.52
N VAL A 574 -28.80 -10.04 1.62
CA VAL A 574 -28.97 -9.52 2.99
C VAL A 574 -27.76 -8.71 3.45
N MET A 575 -26.58 -8.96 2.86
CA MET A 575 -25.37 -8.20 3.10
C MET A 575 -24.80 -7.69 1.79
N ARG A 576 -24.66 -6.36 1.66
CA ARG A 576 -24.14 -5.71 0.44
C ARG A 576 -22.72 -6.17 0.11
N ILE A 577 -21.91 -6.48 1.12
CA ILE A 577 -20.56 -7.00 0.94
C ILE A 577 -20.64 -8.36 0.25
N GLY A 578 -20.12 -8.45 -0.98
CA GLY A 578 -20.16 -9.67 -1.78
C GLY A 578 -21.55 -10.09 -2.25
N GLY A 579 -22.58 -9.26 -2.06
CA GLY A 579 -23.94 -9.56 -2.50
C GLY A 579 -24.54 -10.82 -1.86
N LEU A 580 -24.13 -11.16 -0.63
CA LEU A 580 -24.47 -12.45 -0.02
C LEU A 580 -25.96 -12.60 0.27
N ARG A 581 -26.49 -13.79 -0.03
CA ARG A 581 -27.85 -14.20 0.25
C ARG A 581 -28.00 -14.72 1.69
N PRO A 582 -29.22 -14.78 2.24
CA PRO A 582 -29.49 -15.29 3.58
C PRO A 582 -28.79 -16.60 3.90
N TYR A 583 -28.89 -17.59 3.00
CA TYR A 583 -28.27 -18.90 3.19
C TYR A 583 -26.75 -18.81 3.38
N GLU A 584 -26.07 -18.13 2.46
CA GLU A 584 -24.59 -18.04 2.43
C GLU A 584 -24.08 -17.26 3.65
N CYS A 585 -24.77 -16.18 4.01
CA CYS A 585 -24.42 -15.37 5.17
C CYS A 585 -24.64 -16.14 6.48
N LEU A 586 -25.75 -16.89 6.60
CA LEU A 586 -26.09 -17.64 7.80
C LEU A 586 -25.22 -18.88 7.99
N ARG A 587 -24.91 -19.62 6.91
CA ARG A 587 -23.99 -20.77 6.94
C ARG A 587 -22.62 -20.38 7.50
N ASP A 588 -22.08 -19.24 7.07
CA ASP A 588 -20.76 -18.76 7.45
C ASP A 588 -20.82 -17.64 8.52
N VAL A 589 -21.90 -17.55 9.30
CA VAL A 589 -22.16 -16.39 10.18
C VAL A 589 -21.06 -16.18 11.24
N ARG A 590 -20.47 -17.26 11.76
CA ARG A 590 -19.34 -17.20 12.70
C ARG A 590 -18.09 -16.57 12.08
N PHE A 591 -17.86 -16.82 10.78
CA PHE A 591 -16.80 -16.15 10.03
C PHE A 591 -17.07 -14.64 9.97
N TYR A 592 -18.28 -14.22 9.59
CA TYR A 592 -18.59 -12.79 9.47
C TYR A 592 -18.56 -12.05 10.81
N LEU A 593 -19.04 -12.66 11.90
CA LEU A 593 -18.91 -12.10 13.25
C LEU A 593 -17.44 -11.86 13.62
N SER A 594 -16.56 -12.81 13.30
CA SER A 594 -15.12 -12.69 13.56
C SER A 594 -14.46 -11.65 12.65
N ALA A 595 -14.74 -11.73 11.34
CA ALA A 595 -14.18 -10.86 10.33
C ALA A 595 -14.55 -9.39 10.56
N LEU A 596 -15.76 -9.10 11.03
CA LEU A 596 -16.23 -7.73 11.29
C LEU A 596 -15.92 -7.22 12.70
N HIS A 597 -15.25 -8.04 13.53
CA HIS A 597 -14.98 -7.74 14.95
C HIS A 597 -16.26 -7.51 15.78
N LEU A 598 -17.29 -8.33 15.54
CA LEU A 598 -18.62 -8.27 16.19
C LEU A 598 -18.93 -9.49 17.07
N ALA A 599 -18.04 -10.49 17.11
CA ALA A 599 -18.22 -11.72 17.89
C ALA A 599 -18.55 -11.53 19.39
N PRO A 600 -18.03 -10.52 20.12
CA PRO A 600 -18.39 -10.34 21.53
C PRO A 600 -19.69 -9.56 21.76
N LEU A 601 -20.39 -9.13 20.70
CA LEU A 601 -21.49 -8.15 20.79
C LEU A 601 -22.86 -8.77 20.47
N GLU A 602 -23.36 -9.59 21.40
CA GLU A 602 -24.67 -10.23 21.29
C GLU A 602 -25.81 -9.21 21.12
N THR A 603 -25.74 -8.11 21.88
CA THR A 603 -26.74 -7.03 21.86
C THR A 603 -26.92 -6.39 20.48
N LEU A 604 -25.87 -6.39 19.64
CA LEU A 604 -25.90 -5.80 18.31
C LEU A 604 -26.56 -6.73 17.27
N ASN A 605 -26.52 -8.05 17.52
CA ASN A 605 -27.01 -9.06 16.58
C ASN A 605 -27.91 -10.12 17.27
N PRO A 606 -28.95 -9.72 18.00
CA PRO A 606 -29.72 -10.64 18.86
C PRO A 606 -30.33 -11.80 18.07
N GLY A 607 -30.81 -11.58 16.85
CA GLY A 607 -31.38 -12.65 16.03
C GLY A 607 -30.34 -13.66 15.53
N VAL A 608 -29.11 -13.21 15.26
CA VAL A 608 -27.99 -14.10 14.90
C VAL A 608 -27.60 -14.97 16.10
N PHE A 609 -27.49 -14.40 17.29
CA PHE A 609 -27.13 -15.16 18.49
C PHE A 609 -28.24 -16.12 18.91
N ARG A 610 -29.52 -15.72 18.78
CA ARG A 610 -30.65 -16.65 18.93
C ARG A 610 -30.59 -17.81 17.95
N TYR A 611 -30.22 -17.58 16.70
CA TYR A 611 -30.01 -18.64 15.72
C TYR A 611 -28.87 -19.58 16.15
N LEU A 612 -27.73 -19.02 16.56
CA LEU A 612 -26.57 -19.79 17.01
C LEU A 612 -26.82 -20.60 18.29
N ALA A 613 -27.82 -20.21 19.09
CA ALA A 613 -28.26 -20.92 20.28
C ALA A 613 -29.26 -22.06 19.99
N LEU A 614 -29.80 -22.17 18.76
CA LEU A 614 -30.68 -23.28 18.40
C LEU A 614 -29.91 -24.62 18.38
N PRO A 615 -30.57 -25.75 18.62
CA PRO A 615 -30.02 -27.06 18.33
C PRO A 615 -29.58 -27.20 16.86
N ASP A 616 -28.48 -27.90 16.59
CA ASP A 616 -27.91 -28.08 15.25
C ASP A 616 -28.94 -28.60 14.22
N ALA A 617 -29.84 -29.47 14.65
CA ALA A 617 -30.93 -29.98 13.82
C ALA A 617 -31.85 -28.85 13.32
N LEU A 618 -32.22 -27.91 14.19
CA LEU A 618 -33.04 -26.75 13.83
C LEU A 618 -32.23 -25.75 12.97
N GLN A 619 -30.95 -25.55 13.28
CA GLN A 619 -30.08 -24.70 12.45
C GLN A 619 -29.99 -25.22 11.00
N ARG A 620 -29.87 -26.53 10.82
CA ARG A 620 -29.86 -27.19 9.50
C ARG A 620 -31.19 -27.05 8.76
N LEU A 621 -32.32 -27.21 9.46
CA LEU A 621 -33.65 -27.01 8.87
C LEU A 621 -33.84 -25.57 8.38
N VAL A 622 -33.41 -24.57 9.17
CA VAL A 622 -33.45 -23.16 8.75
C VAL A 622 -32.64 -22.95 7.47
N LEU A 623 -31.41 -23.48 7.39
CA LEU A 623 -30.60 -23.40 6.18
C LEU A 623 -31.28 -24.08 4.98
N GLN A 624 -31.84 -25.27 5.17
CA GLN A 624 -32.57 -26.00 4.13
C GLN A 624 -33.78 -25.18 3.62
N TRP A 625 -34.51 -24.50 4.50
CA TRP A 625 -35.66 -23.68 4.09
C TRP A 625 -35.25 -22.36 3.41
N LEU A 626 -34.09 -21.80 3.74
CA LEU A 626 -33.55 -20.63 3.06
C LEU A 626 -33.09 -20.96 1.65
N SER A 627 -32.43 -22.11 1.44
CA SER A 627 -32.07 -22.59 0.10
C SER A 627 -31.88 -24.11 0.05
N PRO A 628 -32.88 -24.87 -0.43
CA PRO A 628 -32.78 -26.33 -0.54
C PRO A 628 -31.65 -26.78 -1.47
N ALA A 629 -31.45 -26.07 -2.58
CA ALA A 629 -30.45 -26.42 -3.59
C ALA A 629 -29.01 -26.25 -3.07
N ARG A 630 -28.72 -25.11 -2.41
CA ARG A 630 -27.40 -24.86 -1.81
C ARG A 630 -27.13 -25.78 -0.62
N TYR A 631 -28.14 -26.04 0.21
CA TYR A 631 -28.04 -27.01 1.29
C TYR A 631 -27.64 -28.40 0.79
N ALA A 632 -28.29 -28.90 -0.26
CA ALA A 632 -27.94 -30.19 -0.86
C ALA A 632 -26.54 -30.20 -1.51
N GLU A 633 -26.05 -29.06 -2.00
CA GLU A 633 -24.68 -28.91 -2.51
C GLU A 633 -23.64 -29.02 -1.38
N ASP A 634 -23.80 -28.27 -0.29
CA ASP A 634 -22.89 -28.30 0.86
C ASP A 634 -22.91 -29.67 1.57
N LEU A 635 -24.09 -30.29 1.68
CA LEU A 635 -24.22 -31.64 2.23
C LEU A 635 -23.42 -32.66 1.39
N ARG A 636 -23.50 -32.61 0.05
CA ARG A 636 -22.71 -33.49 -0.83
C ARG A 636 -21.21 -33.27 -0.66
N ARG A 637 -20.77 -32.01 -0.53
CA ARG A 637 -19.35 -31.68 -0.30
C ARG A 637 -18.83 -32.28 1.01
N GLN A 638 -19.62 -32.20 2.09
CA GLN A 638 -19.28 -32.81 3.37
C GLN A 638 -19.08 -34.34 3.26
N HIS A 639 -19.96 -35.03 2.53
CA HIS A 639 -19.85 -36.48 2.31
C HIS A 639 -18.62 -36.83 1.47
N SER A 640 -18.28 -36.01 0.46
CA SER A 640 -17.06 -36.22 -0.37
C SER A 640 -15.74 -35.93 0.35
N GLN A 641 -15.75 -35.17 1.45
CA GLN A 641 -14.58 -34.94 2.30
C GLN A 641 -14.44 -35.96 3.44
N SER A 642 -15.44 -36.84 3.60
CA SER A 642 -15.47 -37.89 4.64
C SER A 642 -15.19 -39.35 4.18
N PRO A 643 -14.70 -39.69 2.96
CA PRO A 643 -14.63 -41.09 2.53
C PRO A 643 -13.45 -41.91 3.12
N GLU A 644 -12.63 -41.39 4.03
CA GLU A 644 -11.53 -42.16 4.65
C GLU A 644 -11.94 -43.01 5.88
N LEU A 645 -13.22 -43.13 6.22
CA LEU A 645 -13.67 -43.95 7.37
C LEU A 645 -14.68 -45.06 7.02
N GLN A 646 -14.91 -45.36 5.74
CA GLN A 646 -15.76 -46.49 5.33
C GLN A 646 -15.06 -47.32 4.24
N GLY A 647 -14.07 -48.10 4.66
CA GLY A 647 -13.33 -48.98 3.77
C GLY A 647 -12.38 -49.91 4.51
N ASN A 648 -12.86 -50.61 5.54
CA ASN A 648 -12.27 -51.86 6.02
C ASN A 648 -13.39 -52.70 6.65
N GLY A 649 -14.02 -53.48 5.79
CA GLY A 649 -15.09 -54.39 6.12
C GLY A 649 -15.42 -55.23 4.90
N PHE A 650 -14.43 -55.99 4.43
CA PHE A 650 -14.47 -57.44 4.15
C PHE A 650 -13.10 -57.89 3.67
#